data_AF-A0A2G7ELF0-F1
#
_entry.id   AF-A0A2G7ELF0-F1
#
_cell.length_a   1.000
_cell.length_b   1.000
_cell.length_c   1.000
_cell.angle_alpha   90.00
_cell.angle_beta   90.00
_cell.angle_gamma   90.00
#
_symmetry.space_group_name_H-M   'P 1'
#
loop_
_entity.id
_entity.type
_entity.pdbx_description
1 polymer ?
#
loop_
_entity_poly.entity_id
_entity_poly.type
_entity_poly.pdbx_seq_one_letter_code
_entity_poly.pdbx_strand_id
1 'polypeptide(L)'
;MTKINPYRGILIELKDIIFTSSSDRINLPINTFKSILCCGATAQYQCGKINRAQYYSRLAKDFALSLADVTALFDTVQATVRPEESFLTFLAELKSRFGDQLKLLVSVRWSVSLRGSGMRKPELRFFRHVLESISMKPEDTILVDNDTDNILCALSMGLKGILFGSTSVPQALTNLLEYDHISRAEQFLRSHAKSLHSVTHTGVTIRENFAQLLILEATGDIDLVELEYHPTTWNYFIGTPVLTQTEFPHDLDTTSLATTVLDRPKDIANGIMDEMLKYRSDDDLMLSAMISLILASAVILVSTCWFLWYSRKAVFDRLPPGPRPWPFLESRQELRQIRQWEALDDLHRQYGPLVGMTWGGRPAVLIGKREIAKDLFGKRGSIYSSRARLVMGLDIMTGGDHVFFLPYGPKWKKLSRIQATFLNRPAVKHYRPLQELESLHTLQDLLHSDDYEACFSRFQASLTHALAYGTRLPSATDPQLTELENIARTFISAATNSHWMVDSFPILKYVPSCLAPWKRFGQQIHAQTVRLFQGKMAVAEQTQSWNWVKHIRALKHTSGVTDHEMVYVIGSIYQAGVGIITATLRLFIMACVLHPEAVNAAQDELDRVVGSDRLPTLNDLSHLPYVEAFVKEVLRWRPLVLAATHSVTQDDDYRGYRIPRHAVILSNQWAMDMDREVWDSPDQFRPDRWMSDMKRMPSAFGLGQRMCAGQYMAMESLLIMASRMLWAFTFEHAWEGGKRIEIDSWAFHEESLFLVPKPYRARIQPRDQHRLHVIQSAWQTAERDINPLLDQIGQEIHTASA
;
A
#
# COMPACT_ATOMS: atom_id res chain seq x y z
N MET A 1 -18.70 17.63 52.42
CA MET A 1 -18.57 17.96 50.99
C MET A 1 -18.73 16.69 50.21
N THR A 2 -19.84 16.51 49.48
CA THR A 2 -20.07 15.37 48.59
C THR A 2 -19.00 15.39 47.50
N LYS A 3 -17.98 14.54 47.63
CA LYS A 3 -16.93 14.39 46.60
C LYS A 3 -17.60 13.92 45.31
N ILE A 4 -17.39 14.68 44.24
CA ILE A 4 -17.93 14.44 42.91
C ILE A 4 -17.33 13.12 42.41
N ASN A 5 -18.18 12.18 41.99
CA ASN A 5 -17.76 10.94 41.34
C ASN A 5 -16.78 11.30 40.18
N PRO A 6 -15.56 10.74 40.16
CA PRO A 6 -14.58 11.07 39.13
C PRO A 6 -15.00 10.59 37.73
N TYR A 7 -15.86 9.57 37.66
CA TYR A 7 -16.31 9.01 36.39
C TYR A 7 -17.60 9.66 35.91
N ARG A 8 -17.56 10.21 34.70
CA ARG A 8 -18.67 10.93 34.06
C ARG A 8 -19.31 10.16 32.91
N GLY A 9 -18.80 8.98 32.59
CA GLY A 9 -19.46 8.13 31.61
C GLY A 9 -18.90 6.73 31.48
N ILE A 10 -19.73 5.90 30.88
CA ILE A 10 -19.55 4.46 30.81
C ILE A 10 -19.82 4.04 29.35
N LEU A 11 -18.84 3.37 28.77
CA LEU A 11 -18.91 2.77 27.44
C LEU A 11 -19.13 1.27 27.59
N ILE A 12 -20.27 0.75 27.13
CA ILE A 12 -20.64 -0.67 27.24
C ILE A 12 -20.84 -1.27 25.85
N GLU A 13 -20.07 -2.32 25.52
CA GLU A 13 -20.33 -3.16 24.33
C GLU A 13 -21.37 -4.25 24.65
N LEU A 14 -22.51 -4.24 23.95
CA LEU A 14 -23.64 -5.10 24.29
C LEU A 14 -23.58 -6.54 23.78
N LYS A 15 -22.58 -6.91 22.98
CA LYS A 15 -22.67 -8.16 22.21
C LYS A 15 -22.79 -9.40 23.08
N ASP A 16 -22.19 -9.40 24.27
CA ASP A 16 -22.18 -10.58 25.15
C ASP A 16 -22.61 -10.29 26.61
N ILE A 17 -22.89 -9.03 26.97
CA ILE A 17 -23.33 -8.65 28.34
C ILE A 17 -24.85 -8.74 28.50
N ILE A 18 -25.60 -8.38 27.46
CA ILE A 18 -27.07 -8.27 27.55
C ILE A 18 -27.76 -9.41 26.82
N PHE A 19 -27.09 -10.20 25.99
CA PHE A 19 -27.82 -11.18 25.19
C PHE A 19 -27.56 -12.62 25.62
N THR A 20 -28.60 -13.31 26.05
CA THR A 20 -28.58 -14.77 26.22
C THR A 20 -29.10 -15.43 24.94
N SER A 21 -28.36 -16.41 24.41
CA SER A 21 -28.85 -17.23 23.30
C SER A 21 -29.37 -18.55 23.86
N SER A 22 -30.61 -18.94 23.56
CA SER A 22 -31.02 -20.33 23.75
C SER A 22 -30.25 -21.20 22.75
N SER A 23 -29.30 -22.00 23.23
CA SER A 23 -28.38 -22.82 22.42
C SER A 23 -29.05 -23.82 21.50
N ASP A 24 -30.33 -24.13 21.72
CA ASP A 24 -30.97 -25.32 21.16
C ASP A 24 -31.50 -25.16 19.73
N ARG A 25 -31.25 -24.02 19.06
CA ARG A 25 -31.79 -23.75 17.70
C ARG A 25 -30.77 -23.36 16.63
N ILE A 26 -29.48 -23.26 16.95
CA ILE A 26 -28.46 -22.89 15.94
C ILE A 26 -27.84 -24.18 15.38
N ASN A 27 -28.36 -24.65 14.23
CA ASN A 27 -27.82 -25.77 13.46
C ASN A 27 -26.54 -25.37 12.69
N LEU A 28 -25.56 -24.77 13.36
CA LEU A 28 -24.26 -24.45 12.76
C LEU A 28 -23.11 -24.82 13.72
N PRO A 29 -22.04 -25.48 13.24
CA PRO A 29 -20.86 -25.72 14.07
C PRO A 29 -20.28 -24.40 14.59
N ILE A 30 -20.03 -24.30 15.90
CA ILE A 30 -19.47 -23.10 16.57
C ILE A 30 -18.22 -22.55 15.87
N ASN A 31 -17.38 -23.42 15.31
CA ASN A 31 -16.17 -23.02 14.59
C ASN A 31 -16.47 -22.29 13.26
N THR A 32 -17.55 -22.65 12.58
CA THR A 32 -18.01 -21.98 11.35
C THR A 32 -18.57 -20.61 11.68
N PHE A 33 -19.35 -20.49 12.77
CA PHE A 33 -19.87 -19.21 13.23
C PHE A 33 -18.74 -18.23 13.64
N LYS A 34 -17.74 -18.71 14.40
CA LYS A 34 -16.54 -17.92 14.73
C LYS A 34 -15.75 -17.51 13.48
N SER A 35 -15.64 -18.39 12.49
CA SER A 35 -14.95 -18.08 11.22
C SER A 35 -15.69 -17.02 10.40
N ILE A 36 -17.03 -17.04 10.41
CA ILE A 36 -17.87 -16.01 9.78
C ILE A 36 -17.63 -14.64 10.44
N LEU A 37 -17.56 -14.57 11.77
CA LEU A 37 -17.32 -13.30 12.48
C LEU A 37 -15.93 -12.70 12.22
N CYS A 38 -14.94 -13.54 11.94
CA CYS A 38 -13.55 -13.11 11.70
C CYS A 38 -13.18 -12.94 10.22
N CYS A 39 -14.10 -13.20 9.28
CA CYS A 39 -13.78 -13.15 7.86
C CYS A 39 -13.68 -11.72 7.29
N GLY A 40 -12.95 -11.57 6.18
CA GLY A 40 -12.74 -10.28 5.53
C GLY A 40 -14.03 -9.61 5.04
N ALA A 41 -15.06 -10.39 4.68
CA ALA A 41 -16.37 -9.86 4.33
C ALA A 41 -17.06 -9.18 5.52
N THR A 42 -16.96 -9.78 6.71
CA THR A 42 -17.49 -9.21 7.96
C THR A 42 -16.77 -7.92 8.32
N ALA A 43 -15.44 -7.87 8.19
CA ALA A 43 -14.67 -6.64 8.39
C ALA A 43 -15.07 -5.53 7.40
N GLN A 44 -15.26 -5.85 6.12
CA GLN A 44 -15.69 -4.88 5.10
C GLN A 44 -17.13 -4.40 5.31
N TYR A 45 -18.03 -5.28 5.73
CA TYR A 45 -19.42 -4.94 6.07
C TYR A 45 -19.50 -4.04 7.31
N GLN A 46 -18.72 -4.35 8.35
CA GLN A 46 -18.62 -3.53 9.57
C GLN A 46 -18.01 -2.14 9.28
N CYS A 47 -17.02 -2.05 8.39
CA CYS A 47 -16.45 -0.77 7.95
C CYS A 47 -17.36 0.04 6.99
N GLY A 48 -18.52 -0.50 6.59
CA GLY A 48 -19.44 0.14 5.65
C GLY A 48 -18.99 0.12 4.18
N LYS A 49 -17.97 -0.68 3.84
CA LYS A 49 -17.44 -0.80 2.46
C LYS A 49 -18.33 -1.62 1.53
N ILE A 50 -19.16 -2.50 2.11
CA ILE A 50 -20.12 -3.33 1.37
C ILE A 50 -21.49 -3.29 2.06
N ASN A 51 -22.56 -3.41 1.28
CA ASN A 51 -23.94 -3.43 1.79
C ASN A 51 -24.37 -4.84 2.24
N ARG A 52 -25.57 -4.98 2.85
CA ARG A 52 -26.04 -6.25 3.43
C ARG A 52 -26.19 -7.36 2.38
N ALA A 53 -26.67 -7.02 1.18
CA ALA A 53 -26.83 -7.98 0.09
C ALA A 53 -25.46 -8.51 -0.39
N GLN A 54 -24.49 -7.60 -0.55
CA GLN A 54 -23.10 -7.94 -0.90
C GLN A 54 -22.43 -8.76 0.20
N TYR A 55 -22.69 -8.44 1.47
CA TYR A 55 -22.17 -9.18 2.62
C TYR A 55 -22.72 -10.61 2.65
N TYR A 56 -24.04 -10.81 2.53
CA TYR A 56 -24.66 -12.14 2.55
C TYR A 56 -24.23 -12.99 1.34
N SER A 57 -24.16 -12.37 0.16
CA SER A 57 -23.66 -13.05 -1.05
C SER A 57 -22.21 -13.49 -0.91
N ARG A 58 -21.38 -12.69 -0.23
CA ARG A 58 -19.98 -13.01 -0.01
C ARG A 58 -19.79 -14.07 1.08
N LEU A 59 -20.59 -14.06 2.13
CA LEU A 59 -20.61 -15.16 3.11
C LEU A 59 -21.06 -16.48 2.49
N ALA A 60 -22.09 -16.45 1.65
CA ALA A 60 -22.55 -17.63 0.92
C ALA A 60 -21.41 -18.23 0.06
N LYS A 61 -20.66 -17.37 -0.64
CA LYS A 61 -19.51 -17.77 -1.45
C LYS A 61 -18.31 -18.26 -0.63
N ASP A 62 -17.93 -17.51 0.40
CA ASP A 62 -16.71 -17.75 1.19
C ASP A 62 -16.84 -19.00 2.07
N PHE A 63 -18.06 -19.37 2.48
CA PHE A 63 -18.33 -20.53 3.34
C PHE A 63 -19.07 -21.67 2.63
N ALA A 64 -19.24 -21.59 1.29
CA ALA A 64 -19.97 -22.56 0.48
C ALA A 64 -21.40 -22.86 1.00
N LEU A 65 -22.09 -21.82 1.48
CA LEU A 65 -23.47 -21.88 1.96
C LEU A 65 -24.41 -21.31 0.88
N SER A 66 -25.68 -21.70 0.87
CA SER A 66 -26.66 -21.02 0.01
C SER A 66 -27.01 -19.64 0.59
N LEU A 67 -27.43 -18.70 -0.27
CA LEU A 67 -27.89 -17.38 0.18
C LEU A 67 -29.11 -17.48 1.10
N ALA A 68 -29.96 -18.49 0.89
CA ALA A 68 -31.10 -18.81 1.74
C ALA A 68 -30.65 -19.26 3.14
N ASP A 69 -29.63 -20.12 3.23
CA ASP A 69 -29.09 -20.60 4.51
C ASP A 69 -28.41 -19.48 5.31
N VAL A 70 -27.65 -18.60 4.63
CA VAL A 70 -27.06 -17.43 5.27
C VAL A 70 -28.14 -16.50 5.80
N THR A 71 -29.22 -16.29 5.03
CA THR A 71 -30.33 -15.43 5.46
C THR A 71 -31.08 -16.04 6.65
N ALA A 72 -31.43 -17.32 6.58
CA ALA A 72 -32.07 -18.06 7.66
C ALA A 72 -31.22 -18.14 8.92
N LEU A 73 -29.89 -18.23 8.79
CA LEU A 73 -28.94 -18.20 9.92
C LEU A 73 -29.00 -16.86 10.66
N PHE A 74 -28.92 -15.74 9.94
CA PHE A 74 -28.98 -14.42 10.56
C PHE A 74 -30.37 -14.10 11.11
N ASP A 75 -31.44 -14.54 10.44
CA ASP A 75 -32.82 -14.39 10.93
C ASP A 75 -33.05 -15.23 12.20
N THR A 76 -32.48 -16.43 12.29
CA THR A 76 -32.53 -17.30 13.48
C THR A 76 -31.77 -16.69 14.65
N VAL A 77 -30.53 -16.20 14.42
CA VAL A 77 -29.74 -15.51 15.44
C VAL A 77 -30.46 -14.24 15.93
N GLN A 78 -31.09 -13.50 15.03
CA GLN A 78 -31.86 -12.31 15.39
C GLN A 78 -33.13 -12.66 16.19
N ALA A 79 -33.71 -13.84 15.99
CA ALA A 79 -34.89 -14.32 16.71
C ALA A 79 -34.59 -14.97 18.08
N THR A 80 -33.37 -15.50 18.30
CA THR A 80 -32.97 -16.19 19.54
C THR A 80 -32.22 -15.30 20.54
N VAL A 81 -31.70 -14.16 20.10
CA VAL A 81 -31.01 -13.18 20.94
C VAL A 81 -32.05 -12.39 21.77
N ARG A 82 -32.10 -12.63 23.09
CA ARG A 82 -32.97 -11.86 24.02
C ARG A 82 -32.15 -11.05 25.01
N PRO A 83 -32.56 -9.80 25.30
CA PRO A 83 -31.88 -9.00 26.30
C PRO A 83 -32.10 -9.57 27.71
N GLU A 84 -31.06 -9.53 28.54
CA GLU A 84 -31.05 -9.95 29.93
C GLU A 84 -31.75 -8.85 30.75
N GLU A 85 -33.01 -9.13 31.12
CA GLU A 85 -33.88 -8.14 31.76
C GLU A 85 -33.32 -7.62 33.09
N SER A 86 -32.58 -8.45 33.83
CA SER A 86 -31.88 -8.08 35.07
C SER A 86 -30.86 -6.95 34.85
N PHE A 87 -30.02 -7.06 33.82
CA PHE A 87 -28.97 -6.07 33.53
C PHE A 87 -29.55 -4.80 32.91
N LEU A 88 -30.59 -4.91 32.08
CA LEU A 88 -31.33 -3.74 31.57
C LEU A 88 -32.01 -2.97 32.69
N THR A 89 -32.59 -3.66 33.67
CA THR A 89 -33.19 -3.04 34.86
C THR A 89 -32.12 -2.29 35.66
N PHE A 90 -30.95 -2.90 35.88
CA PHE A 90 -29.81 -2.25 36.54
C PHE A 90 -29.33 -0.97 35.81
N LEU A 91 -29.20 -1.01 34.48
CA LEU A 91 -28.82 0.18 33.69
C LEU A 91 -29.88 1.29 33.77
N ALA A 92 -31.16 0.92 33.81
CA ALA A 92 -32.25 1.87 33.99
C ALA A 92 -32.23 2.50 35.38
N GLU A 93 -31.93 1.73 36.42
CA GLU A 93 -31.75 2.22 37.79
C GLU A 93 -30.54 3.17 37.90
N LEU A 94 -29.40 2.82 37.31
CA LEU A 94 -28.22 3.71 37.26
C LEU A 94 -28.54 5.04 36.56
N LYS A 95 -29.24 4.98 35.42
CA LYS A 95 -29.62 6.19 34.68
C LYS A 95 -30.63 7.05 35.46
N SER A 96 -31.59 6.43 36.14
CA SER A 96 -32.54 7.13 37.01
C SER A 96 -31.84 7.81 38.19
N ARG A 97 -30.81 7.16 38.74
CA ARG A 97 -30.09 7.63 39.94
C ARG A 97 -29.09 8.75 39.67
N PHE A 98 -28.32 8.66 38.59
CA PHE A 98 -27.28 9.65 38.25
C PHE A 98 -27.73 10.70 37.22
N GLY A 99 -28.86 10.51 36.55
CA GLY A 99 -29.43 11.47 35.59
C GLY A 99 -28.42 11.90 34.53
N ASP A 100 -28.33 13.20 34.27
CA ASP A 100 -27.42 13.80 33.28
C ASP A 100 -25.95 13.87 33.75
N GLN A 101 -25.65 13.53 35.01
CA GLN A 101 -24.28 13.56 35.53
C GLN A 101 -23.43 12.39 35.03
N LEU A 102 -24.07 11.32 34.54
CA LEU A 102 -23.41 10.12 34.04
C LEU A 102 -23.86 9.83 32.60
N LYS A 103 -22.94 10.00 31.65
CA LYS A 103 -23.18 9.63 30.25
C LYS A 103 -23.06 8.11 30.08
N LEU A 104 -24.20 7.43 30.06
CA LEU A 104 -24.27 6.01 29.76
C LEU A 104 -24.41 5.78 28.24
N LEU A 105 -23.36 5.27 27.62
CA LEU A 105 -23.36 4.90 26.21
C LEU A 105 -23.37 3.39 26.07
N VAL A 106 -24.59 2.90 25.85
CA VAL A 106 -24.87 1.48 25.67
C VAL A 106 -24.97 1.20 24.18
N SER A 107 -24.17 0.26 23.68
CA SER A 107 -24.13 -0.01 22.26
C SER A 107 -24.54 -1.43 21.87
N VAL A 108 -25.73 -1.56 21.26
CA VAL A 108 -26.17 -2.76 20.54
C VAL A 108 -25.44 -2.89 19.18
N ARG A 109 -24.75 -1.83 18.74
CA ARG A 109 -24.43 -1.56 17.32
C ARG A 109 -23.08 -0.88 17.08
N TRP A 110 -22.10 -0.98 17.98
CA TRP A 110 -20.77 -0.35 17.78
C TRP A 110 -19.81 -1.19 16.96
N SER A 111 -20.28 -2.30 16.39
CA SER A 111 -19.74 -2.84 15.14
C SER A 111 -20.42 -2.29 13.88
N VAL A 112 -21.34 -1.30 13.99
CA VAL A 112 -22.15 -0.78 12.86
C VAL A 112 -22.33 0.76 12.83
N SER A 113 -21.86 1.55 13.79
CA SER A 113 -21.78 3.02 13.63
C SER A 113 -20.38 3.51 14.03
N LEU A 114 -19.39 3.41 13.15
CA LEU A 114 -19.15 4.42 12.10
C LEU A 114 -19.06 3.78 10.71
N ARG A 115 -20.20 3.56 10.05
CA ARG A 115 -20.16 3.33 8.59
C ARG A 115 -19.51 4.55 7.93
N GLY A 116 -18.35 4.37 7.32
CA GLY A 116 -17.63 5.40 6.57
C GLY A 116 -16.33 5.96 7.20
N SER A 117 -16.00 5.69 8.47
CA SER A 117 -14.78 6.25 9.09
C SER A 117 -13.53 5.36 8.98
N GLY A 118 -13.68 4.05 8.73
CA GLY A 118 -12.56 3.12 8.56
C GLY A 118 -11.78 2.75 9.83
N MET A 119 -12.32 3.01 11.02
CA MET A 119 -11.67 2.76 12.32
C MET A 119 -12.31 1.57 13.06
N ARG A 120 -11.54 0.82 13.87
CA ARG A 120 -12.04 -0.30 14.68
C ARG A 120 -11.27 -0.49 16.00
N LYS A 121 -11.87 -1.12 17.01
CA LYS A 121 -11.12 -1.66 18.16
C LYS A 121 -10.13 -2.77 17.72
N PRO A 122 -8.96 -2.93 18.36
CA PRO A 122 -8.44 -2.19 19.51
C PRO A 122 -7.59 -0.96 19.11
N GLU A 123 -7.84 -0.28 18.00
CA GLU A 123 -6.97 0.83 17.57
C GLU A 123 -7.13 2.07 18.49
N LEU A 124 -6.02 2.69 18.94
CA LEU A 124 -6.04 3.91 19.77
C LEU A 124 -6.86 5.06 19.15
N ARG A 125 -6.81 5.20 17.82
CA ARG A 125 -7.57 6.22 17.08
C ARG A 125 -9.08 6.03 17.19
N PHE A 126 -9.56 4.79 17.35
CA PHE A 126 -10.97 4.49 17.53
C PHE A 126 -11.45 5.03 18.89
N PHE A 127 -10.74 4.71 19.98
CA PHE A 127 -11.09 5.19 21.31
C PHE A 127 -10.98 6.72 21.42
N ARG A 128 -9.97 7.32 20.79
CA ARG A 128 -9.85 8.79 20.73
C ARG A 128 -11.05 9.44 20.02
N HIS A 129 -11.41 8.91 18.86
CA HIS A 129 -12.55 9.42 18.09
C HIS A 129 -13.87 9.27 18.86
N VAL A 130 -14.08 8.14 19.53
CA VAL A 130 -15.26 7.91 20.38
C VAL A 130 -15.31 8.96 21.50
N LEU A 131 -14.23 9.11 22.26
CA LEU A 131 -14.16 10.05 23.39
C LEU A 131 -14.37 11.51 22.94
N GLU A 132 -13.80 11.90 21.79
CA GLU A 132 -14.03 13.21 21.16
C GLU A 132 -15.49 13.40 20.78
N SER A 133 -16.12 12.38 20.15
CA SER A 133 -17.50 12.46 19.67
C SER A 133 -18.53 12.64 20.80
N ILE A 134 -18.20 12.17 22.00
CA ILE A 134 -19.05 12.26 23.19
C ILE A 134 -18.57 13.34 24.17
N SER A 135 -17.50 14.05 23.82
CA SER A 135 -16.84 15.09 24.64
C SER A 135 -16.49 14.60 26.04
N MET A 136 -15.73 13.51 26.12
CA MET A 136 -15.28 12.89 27.36
C MET A 136 -13.76 12.74 27.41
N LYS A 137 -13.20 12.83 28.61
CA LYS A 137 -11.77 12.57 28.85
C LYS A 137 -11.53 11.10 29.20
N PRO A 138 -10.37 10.52 28.83
CA PRO A 138 -10.03 9.16 29.20
C PRO A 138 -10.12 8.91 30.72
N GLU A 139 -9.53 9.79 31.53
CA GLU A 139 -9.50 9.65 33.01
C GLU A 139 -10.88 9.60 33.68
N ASP A 140 -11.91 10.18 33.05
CA ASP A 140 -13.27 10.26 33.57
C ASP A 140 -14.18 9.15 32.99
N THR A 141 -13.64 8.18 32.25
CA THR A 141 -14.41 7.21 31.46
C THR A 141 -14.13 5.76 31.86
N ILE A 142 -15.20 4.98 32.00
CA ILE A 142 -15.15 3.53 32.24
C ILE A 142 -15.50 2.79 30.94
N LEU A 143 -14.67 1.83 30.53
CA LEU A 143 -14.94 0.88 29.46
C LEU A 143 -15.32 -0.49 30.03
N VAL A 144 -16.43 -1.05 29.57
CA VAL A 144 -16.83 -2.43 29.84
C VAL A 144 -16.78 -3.23 28.54
N ASP A 145 -15.91 -4.24 28.50
CA ASP A 145 -15.60 -5.04 27.30
C ASP A 145 -15.20 -6.47 27.70
N ASN A 146 -15.34 -7.46 26.81
CA ASN A 146 -14.91 -8.85 27.05
C ASN A 146 -13.58 -9.18 26.38
N ASP A 147 -13.09 -8.31 25.51
CA ASP A 147 -11.80 -8.50 24.87
C ASP A 147 -10.70 -7.83 25.71
N THR A 148 -9.71 -8.64 26.09
CA THR A 148 -8.57 -8.17 26.89
C THR A 148 -7.73 -7.15 26.12
N ASP A 149 -7.62 -7.27 24.79
CA ASP A 149 -6.86 -6.33 23.95
C ASP A 149 -7.54 -4.94 23.91
N ASN A 150 -8.87 -4.90 23.94
CA ASN A 150 -9.64 -3.66 24.03
C ASN A 150 -9.42 -2.97 25.37
N ILE A 151 -9.43 -3.75 26.46
CA ILE A 151 -9.20 -3.25 27.82
C ILE A 151 -7.78 -2.72 27.98
N LEU A 152 -6.76 -3.47 27.54
CA LEU A 152 -5.35 -3.04 27.61
C LEU A 152 -5.10 -1.76 26.81
N CYS A 153 -5.68 -1.66 25.61
CA CYS A 153 -5.59 -0.45 24.81
C CYS A 153 -6.26 0.75 25.51
N ALA A 154 -7.44 0.56 26.08
CA ALA A 154 -8.13 1.62 26.81
C ALA A 154 -7.38 2.07 28.08
N LEU A 155 -6.79 1.13 28.82
CA LEU A 155 -5.93 1.41 29.99
C LEU A 155 -4.71 2.25 29.59
N SER A 156 -4.08 1.96 28.45
CA SER A 156 -2.94 2.74 27.94
C SER A 156 -3.29 4.20 27.63
N MET A 157 -4.57 4.52 27.44
CA MET A 157 -5.09 5.87 27.22
C MET A 157 -5.55 6.57 28.50
N GLY A 158 -5.59 5.87 29.63
CA GLY A 158 -6.04 6.40 30.92
C GLY A 158 -7.50 6.10 31.28
N LEU A 159 -8.22 5.30 30.49
CA LEU A 159 -9.58 4.85 30.86
C LEU A 159 -9.49 3.79 31.97
N LYS A 160 -10.57 3.62 32.74
CA LYS A 160 -10.74 2.41 33.55
C LYS A 160 -11.38 1.30 32.74
N GLY A 161 -10.81 0.10 32.80
CA GLY A 161 -11.33 -1.08 32.13
C GLY A 161 -11.99 -2.06 33.10
N ILE A 162 -13.18 -2.53 32.75
CA ILE A 162 -13.87 -3.66 33.39
C ILE A 162 -13.96 -4.77 32.36
N LEU A 163 -13.21 -5.85 32.59
CA LEU A 163 -13.32 -7.08 31.80
C LEU A 163 -14.53 -7.87 32.29
N PHE A 164 -15.56 -8.04 31.45
CA PHE A 164 -16.72 -8.85 31.82
C PHE A 164 -16.50 -10.33 31.45
N GLY A 165 -16.86 -11.24 32.36
CA GLY A 165 -16.59 -12.69 32.29
C GLY A 165 -15.84 -13.24 33.51
N SER A 166 -15.03 -12.42 34.18
CA SER A 166 -14.31 -12.75 35.44
C SER A 166 -14.87 -12.06 36.68
N THR A 167 -15.74 -11.06 36.52
CA THR A 167 -16.20 -10.18 37.61
C THR A 167 -17.65 -9.75 37.39
N SER A 168 -18.41 -9.58 38.48
CA SER A 168 -19.79 -9.05 38.44
C SER A 168 -19.77 -7.58 38.01
N VAL A 169 -20.15 -7.31 36.76
CA VAL A 169 -20.18 -5.95 36.18
C VAL A 169 -21.06 -4.99 36.99
N PRO A 170 -22.30 -5.37 37.42
CA PRO A 170 -23.10 -4.49 38.26
C PRO A 170 -22.38 -4.08 39.53
N GLN A 171 -21.77 -5.04 40.24
CA GLN A 171 -21.05 -4.77 41.49
C GLN A 171 -19.81 -3.89 41.26
N ALA A 172 -19.06 -4.13 40.18
CA ALA A 172 -17.89 -3.33 39.82
C ALA A 172 -18.26 -1.88 39.48
N LEU A 173 -19.35 -1.67 38.74
CA LEU A 173 -19.86 -0.35 38.41
C LEU A 173 -20.39 0.38 39.65
N THR A 174 -21.19 -0.28 40.49
CA THR A 174 -21.66 0.28 41.77
C THR A 174 -20.47 0.69 42.64
N ASN A 175 -19.44 -0.16 42.76
CA ASN A 175 -18.23 0.14 43.53
C ASN A 175 -17.47 1.39 43.04
N LEU A 176 -17.42 1.61 41.72
CA LEU A 176 -16.72 2.75 41.14
C LEU A 176 -17.54 4.05 41.18
N LEU A 177 -18.87 3.95 41.10
CA LEU A 177 -19.76 5.11 40.93
C LEU A 177 -20.40 5.61 42.22
N GLU A 178 -20.74 4.69 43.14
CA GLU A 178 -21.55 5.02 44.32
C GLU A 178 -20.73 5.14 45.60
N TYR A 179 -19.57 4.50 45.66
CA TYR A 179 -18.74 4.52 46.85
C TYR A 179 -17.59 5.50 46.69
N ASP A 180 -17.41 6.36 47.70
CA ASP A 180 -16.12 7.00 47.92
C ASP A 180 -15.12 5.89 48.26
N HIS A 181 -14.47 5.35 47.23
CA HIS A 181 -13.53 4.25 47.34
C HIS A 181 -12.37 4.60 48.29
N ILE A 182 -12.01 5.88 48.39
CA ILE A 182 -11.01 6.34 49.34
C ILE A 182 -11.59 6.31 50.75
N SER A 183 -12.71 6.98 51.01
CA SER A 183 -13.31 6.98 52.36
C SER A 183 -13.76 5.59 52.82
N ARG A 184 -14.20 4.73 51.91
CA ARG A 184 -14.57 3.33 52.19
C ARG A 184 -13.33 2.49 52.48
N ALA A 185 -12.24 2.66 51.72
CA ALA A 185 -10.98 2.00 52.01
C ALA A 185 -10.43 2.49 53.36
N GLU A 186 -10.43 3.80 53.61
CA GLU A 186 -10.05 4.39 54.90
C GLU A 186 -10.92 3.86 56.05
N GLN A 187 -12.25 3.80 55.87
CA GLN A 187 -13.16 3.26 56.87
C GLN A 187 -12.90 1.77 57.12
N PHE A 188 -12.67 0.98 56.07
CA PHE A 188 -12.35 -0.44 56.19
C PHE A 188 -11.02 -0.64 56.93
N LEU A 189 -9.98 0.09 56.54
CA LEU A 189 -8.68 0.05 57.19
C LEU A 189 -8.80 0.44 58.67
N ARG A 190 -9.56 1.50 58.99
CA ARG A 190 -9.77 1.94 60.37
C ARG A 190 -10.64 0.99 61.19
N SER A 191 -11.70 0.42 60.61
CA SER A 191 -12.58 -0.52 61.32
C SER A 191 -11.91 -1.87 61.57
N HIS A 192 -10.88 -2.19 60.80
CA HIS A 192 -10.08 -3.41 60.94
C HIS A 192 -8.64 -3.10 61.36
N ALA A 193 -8.38 -1.91 61.91
CA ALA A 193 -7.05 -1.50 62.35
C ALA A 193 -6.45 -2.59 63.25
N LYS A 194 -5.18 -2.94 63.00
CA LYS A 194 -4.44 -4.01 63.70
C LYS A 194 -4.98 -5.43 63.49
N SER A 195 -5.94 -5.62 62.58
CA SER A 195 -6.51 -6.93 62.22
C SER A 195 -6.52 -7.19 60.71
N LEU A 196 -5.70 -6.45 59.96
CA LEU A 196 -5.58 -6.51 58.49
C LEU A 196 -4.69 -7.67 58.03
N HIS A 197 -4.88 -8.87 58.59
CA HIS A 197 -4.04 -10.02 58.30
C HIS A 197 -4.35 -10.64 56.93
N SER A 198 -3.32 -11.22 56.30
CA SER A 198 -3.46 -11.99 55.07
C SER A 198 -4.30 -13.25 55.30
N VAL A 199 -5.20 -13.61 54.38
CA VAL A 199 -6.05 -14.80 54.49
C VAL A 199 -5.97 -15.63 53.21
N THR A 200 -5.70 -16.92 53.31
CA THR A 200 -5.66 -17.81 52.14
C THR A 200 -7.06 -18.06 51.57
N HIS A 201 -7.13 -18.56 50.34
CA HIS A 201 -8.39 -18.99 49.71
C HIS A 201 -9.11 -20.13 50.46
N THR A 202 -8.43 -20.83 51.38
CA THR A 202 -8.99 -21.86 52.27
C THR A 202 -9.43 -21.31 53.63
N GLY A 203 -9.34 -20.00 53.86
CA GLY A 203 -9.77 -19.34 55.09
C GLY A 203 -8.75 -19.37 56.22
N VAL A 204 -7.48 -19.69 55.94
CA VAL A 204 -6.42 -19.69 56.95
C VAL A 204 -5.85 -18.28 57.07
N THR A 205 -5.94 -17.70 58.27
CA THR A 205 -5.33 -16.40 58.58
C THR A 205 -3.82 -16.54 58.80
N ILE A 206 -3.05 -15.75 58.06
CA ILE A 206 -1.60 -15.65 58.15
C ILE A 206 -1.27 -14.31 58.83
N ARG A 207 -0.67 -14.37 60.01
CA ARG A 207 -0.14 -13.19 60.69
C ARG A 207 1.27 -12.96 60.18
N GLU A 208 1.49 -11.83 59.52
CA GLU A 208 2.74 -11.51 58.84
C GLU A 208 3.02 -10.01 58.85
N ASN A 209 4.28 -9.60 58.82
CA ASN A 209 4.71 -8.19 58.84
C ASN A 209 4.70 -7.56 57.43
N PHE A 210 4.72 -8.35 56.35
CA PHE A 210 4.92 -7.86 55.00
C PHE A 210 3.74 -7.00 54.49
N ALA A 211 2.51 -7.50 54.53
CA ALA A 211 1.34 -6.71 54.14
C ALA A 211 1.11 -5.55 55.10
N GLN A 212 1.46 -5.71 56.38
CA GLN A 212 1.39 -4.64 57.38
C GLN A 212 2.32 -3.49 57.00
N LEU A 213 3.56 -3.79 56.60
CA LEU A 213 4.52 -2.79 56.13
C LEU A 213 4.08 -2.12 54.83
N LEU A 214 3.45 -2.85 53.90
CA LEU A 214 2.88 -2.26 52.68
C LEU A 214 1.71 -1.32 52.98
N ILE A 215 0.83 -1.70 53.92
CA ILE A 215 -0.26 -0.82 54.39
C ILE A 215 0.33 0.43 55.04
N LEU A 216 1.38 0.29 55.85
CA LEU A 216 2.06 1.41 56.48
C LEU A 216 2.74 2.33 55.46
N GLU A 217 3.41 1.79 54.45
CA GLU A 217 4.03 2.57 53.37
C GLU A 217 2.98 3.37 52.59
N ALA A 218 1.87 2.73 52.24
CA ALA A 218 0.82 3.35 51.43
C ALA A 218 0.03 4.41 52.19
N THR A 219 -0.10 4.29 53.52
CA THR A 219 -0.99 5.15 54.33
C THR A 219 -0.23 6.13 55.22
N GLY A 220 1.00 5.80 55.62
CA GLY A 220 1.76 6.51 56.66
C GLY A 220 1.13 6.44 58.06
N ASP A 221 0.07 5.65 58.27
CA ASP A 221 -0.69 5.59 59.52
C ASP A 221 -0.38 4.28 60.28
N ILE A 222 0.51 4.40 61.28
CA ILE A 222 0.98 3.25 62.08
C ILE A 222 -0.11 2.62 62.94
N ASP A 223 -1.20 3.36 63.23
CA ASP A 223 -2.30 2.84 64.05
C ASP A 223 -3.14 1.79 63.31
N LEU A 224 -3.02 1.73 61.97
CA LEU A 224 -3.74 0.77 61.13
C LEU A 224 -3.13 -0.64 61.15
N VAL A 225 -1.85 -0.77 61.52
CA VAL A 225 -1.08 -2.00 61.31
C VAL A 225 -0.67 -2.65 62.63
N GLU A 226 -0.51 -3.97 62.63
CA GLU A 226 0.07 -4.72 63.76
C GLU A 226 1.43 -5.31 63.33
N LEU A 227 2.52 -4.78 63.88
CA LEU A 227 3.89 -5.17 63.53
C LEU A 227 4.60 -5.81 64.73
N GLU A 228 5.37 -6.87 64.49
CA GLU A 228 6.29 -7.45 65.48
C GLU A 228 7.71 -6.91 65.25
N TYR A 229 8.18 -6.09 66.19
CA TYR A 229 9.45 -5.39 66.04
C TYR A 229 10.63 -6.23 66.51
N HIS A 230 11.62 -6.34 65.64
CA HIS A 230 12.92 -6.88 65.98
C HIS A 230 14.03 -5.82 65.80
N PRO A 231 15.14 -5.92 66.57
CA PRO A 231 16.20 -4.92 66.54
C PRO A 231 16.87 -4.76 65.17
N THR A 232 17.11 -5.86 64.45
CA THR A 232 17.92 -5.85 63.21
C THR A 232 17.28 -6.58 62.04
N THR A 233 16.35 -7.51 62.23
CA THR A 233 15.86 -8.39 61.15
C THR A 233 14.36 -8.66 61.27
N TRP A 234 13.62 -8.61 60.16
CA TRP A 234 12.18 -8.80 60.17
C TRP A 234 11.79 -10.14 59.56
N ASN A 235 10.86 -10.83 60.20
CA ASN A 235 10.28 -12.04 59.64
C ASN A 235 9.03 -11.68 58.84
N TYR A 236 8.81 -12.40 57.73
CA TYR A 236 7.54 -12.40 57.03
C TYR A 236 6.44 -12.80 58.02
N PHE A 237 6.55 -13.92 58.73
CA PHE A 237 5.53 -14.36 59.70
C PHE A 237 5.70 -13.73 61.09
N ILE A 238 4.58 -13.39 61.74
CA ILE A 238 4.50 -12.99 63.15
C ILE A 238 4.24 -14.26 63.97
N GLY A 239 5.23 -14.70 64.76
CA GLY A 239 5.22 -15.99 65.46
C GLY A 239 5.52 -17.22 64.58
N THR A 240 4.89 -18.37 64.89
CA THR A 240 5.13 -19.64 64.18
C THR A 240 4.53 -19.61 62.77
N PRO A 241 5.29 -19.96 61.72
CA PRO A 241 4.77 -20.03 60.35
C PRO A 241 3.58 -20.99 60.24
N VAL A 242 2.50 -20.51 59.64
CA VAL A 242 1.34 -21.33 59.30
C VAL A 242 1.46 -21.63 57.81
N LEU A 243 1.49 -22.92 57.45
CA LEU A 243 1.62 -23.47 56.07
C LEU A 243 3.05 -23.77 55.57
N THR A 244 4.10 -23.62 56.39
CA THR A 244 5.46 -24.09 56.07
C THR A 244 6.00 -24.98 57.21
N GLN A 245 6.83 -25.98 56.89
CA GLN A 245 7.47 -26.84 57.91
C GLN A 245 8.82 -26.29 58.40
N THR A 246 9.38 -25.33 57.67
CA THR A 246 10.62 -24.64 58.01
C THR A 246 10.32 -23.32 58.70
N GLU A 247 10.96 -23.12 59.84
CA GLU A 247 11.13 -21.80 60.45
C GLU A 247 11.93 -20.95 59.45
N PHE A 248 11.38 -19.83 59.00
CA PHE A 248 12.12 -18.83 58.22
C PHE A 248 12.55 -17.74 59.19
N PRO A 249 13.72 -17.85 59.83
CA PRO A 249 14.24 -16.76 60.62
C PRO A 249 14.71 -15.70 59.63
N HIS A 250 13.87 -14.68 59.42
CA HIS A 250 14.20 -13.43 58.72
C HIS A 250 14.12 -13.50 57.19
N ASP A 251 13.01 -12.98 56.68
CA ASP A 251 12.77 -12.82 55.26
C ASP A 251 13.45 -11.53 54.76
N LEU A 252 14.29 -11.66 53.74
CA LEU A 252 15.09 -10.56 53.19
C LEU A 252 14.20 -9.46 52.59
N ASP A 253 13.11 -9.84 51.94
CA ASP A 253 12.18 -8.90 51.31
C ASP A 253 11.42 -8.09 52.37
N THR A 254 10.93 -8.75 53.42
CA THR A 254 10.26 -8.09 54.56
C THR A 254 11.22 -7.21 55.35
N THR A 255 12.47 -7.65 55.55
CA THR A 255 13.51 -6.87 56.23
C THR A 255 13.88 -5.63 55.43
N SER A 256 14.08 -5.76 54.12
CA SER A 256 14.34 -4.65 53.21
C SER A 256 13.20 -3.63 53.27
N LEU A 257 11.95 -4.08 53.09
CA LEU A 257 10.78 -3.22 53.15
C LEU A 257 10.69 -2.47 54.48
N ALA A 258 10.91 -3.16 55.61
CA ALA A 258 10.90 -2.56 56.94
C ALA A 258 11.95 -1.44 57.10
N THR A 259 13.15 -1.62 56.54
CA THR A 259 14.22 -0.60 56.61
C THR A 259 13.93 0.65 55.78
N THR A 260 13.11 0.54 54.73
CA THR A 260 12.65 1.68 53.93
C THR A 260 11.44 2.39 54.51
N VAL A 261 10.55 1.65 55.17
CA VAL A 261 9.25 2.17 55.64
C VAL A 261 9.33 2.74 57.05
N LEU A 262 10.14 2.13 57.93
CA LEU A 262 10.24 2.55 59.33
C LEU A 262 11.45 3.46 59.55
N ASP A 263 11.30 4.46 60.43
CA ASP A 263 12.41 5.33 60.84
C ASP A 263 13.43 4.52 61.65
N ARG A 264 14.62 4.31 61.06
CA ARG A 264 15.70 3.51 61.64
C ARG A 264 17.02 4.28 61.62
N PRO A 265 17.87 4.11 62.65
CA PRO A 265 19.23 4.66 62.63
C PRO A 265 19.98 4.19 61.38
N LYS A 266 20.59 5.14 60.65
CA LYS A 266 21.29 4.88 59.38
C LYS A 266 22.39 3.82 59.51
N ASP A 267 23.04 3.75 60.65
CA ASP A 267 24.06 2.76 60.98
C ASP A 267 23.50 1.33 61.02
N ILE A 268 22.29 1.14 61.55
CA ILE A 268 21.61 -0.17 61.57
C ILE A 268 21.18 -0.55 60.15
N ALA A 269 20.59 0.38 59.39
CA ALA A 269 20.18 0.14 58.01
C ALA A 269 21.37 -0.20 57.11
N ASN A 270 22.47 0.55 57.22
CA ASN A 270 23.71 0.27 56.48
C ASN A 270 24.30 -1.09 56.86
N GLY A 271 24.31 -1.44 58.15
CA GLY A 271 24.81 -2.74 58.61
C GLY A 271 24.02 -3.93 58.03
N ILE A 272 22.69 -3.81 57.94
CA ILE A 272 21.83 -4.82 57.32
C ILE A 272 22.09 -4.89 55.81
N MET A 273 22.18 -3.75 55.11
CA MET A 273 22.49 -3.73 53.68
C MET A 273 23.86 -4.35 53.37
N ASP A 274 24.87 -4.09 54.20
CA ASP A 274 26.20 -4.70 54.11
C ASP A 274 26.17 -6.21 54.37
N GLU A 275 25.25 -6.69 55.22
CA GLU A 275 25.01 -8.11 55.47
C GLU A 275 24.26 -8.77 54.31
N MET A 276 23.27 -8.11 53.72
CA MET A 276 22.57 -8.55 52.51
C MET A 276 23.54 -8.82 51.35
N LEU A 277 24.57 -7.99 51.20
CA LEU A 277 25.64 -8.17 50.19
C LEU A 277 26.51 -9.42 50.42
N LYS A 278 26.43 -10.06 51.59
CA LYS A 278 27.16 -11.30 51.91
C LYS A 278 26.35 -12.55 51.57
N TYR A 279 25.04 -12.46 51.38
CA TYR A 279 24.22 -13.57 50.90
C TYR A 279 24.46 -13.74 49.39
N ARG A 280 25.25 -14.75 49.02
CA ARG A 280 25.47 -15.15 47.63
C ARG A 280 24.77 -16.48 47.37
N SER A 281 24.13 -16.63 46.20
CA SER A 281 23.82 -17.96 45.67
C SER A 281 25.03 -18.48 44.88
N ASP A 282 25.20 -19.79 44.80
CA ASP A 282 26.36 -20.46 44.18
C ASP A 282 26.55 -20.22 42.66
N ASP A 283 25.72 -19.39 42.01
CA ASP A 283 25.66 -19.17 40.56
C ASP A 283 26.24 -17.81 40.10
N ASP A 284 27.38 -17.40 40.66
CA ASP A 284 28.04 -16.10 40.47
C ASP A 284 28.65 -15.84 39.05
N LEU A 285 28.35 -16.67 38.03
CA LEU A 285 28.96 -16.60 36.69
C LEU A 285 28.13 -15.86 35.62
N MET A 286 26.83 -15.65 35.83
CA MET A 286 25.92 -15.13 34.79
C MET A 286 25.85 -13.59 34.72
N LEU A 287 25.85 -12.88 35.85
CA LEU A 287 25.53 -11.45 35.87
C LEU A 287 26.66 -10.57 35.30
N SER A 288 27.92 -10.86 35.65
CA SER A 288 29.10 -10.13 35.15
C SER A 288 29.34 -10.40 33.65
N ALA A 289 29.08 -11.62 33.19
CA ALA A 289 29.13 -12.00 31.79
C ALA A 289 28.04 -11.28 30.98
N MET A 290 26.81 -11.17 31.50
CA MET A 290 25.72 -10.46 30.84
C MET A 290 26.00 -8.95 30.71
N ILE A 291 26.49 -8.28 31.75
CA ILE A 291 26.85 -6.85 31.69
C ILE A 291 27.99 -6.61 30.69
N SER A 292 29.02 -7.47 30.72
CA SER A 292 30.13 -7.40 29.78
C SER A 292 29.68 -7.63 28.33
N LEU A 293 28.73 -8.55 28.10
CA LEU A 293 28.15 -8.82 26.79
C LEU A 293 27.30 -7.64 26.29
N ILE A 294 26.53 -7.00 27.17
CA ILE A 294 25.72 -5.81 26.82
C ILE A 294 26.63 -4.63 26.46
N LEU A 295 27.67 -4.36 27.25
CA LEU A 295 28.64 -3.29 26.97
C LEU A 295 29.42 -3.55 25.69
N ALA A 296 29.89 -4.78 25.48
CA ALA A 296 30.56 -5.17 24.23
C ALA A 296 29.62 -5.01 23.02
N SER A 297 28.36 -5.42 23.15
CA SER A 297 27.34 -5.27 22.10
C SER A 297 27.06 -3.80 21.80
N ALA A 298 26.99 -2.94 22.82
CA ALA A 298 26.79 -1.50 22.66
C ALA A 298 27.99 -0.82 21.98
N VAL A 299 29.21 -1.15 22.37
CA VAL A 299 30.44 -0.62 21.73
C VAL A 299 30.54 -1.09 20.28
N ILE A 300 30.24 -2.36 20.00
CA ILE A 300 30.20 -2.89 18.63
C ILE A 300 29.13 -2.15 17.82
N LEU A 301 27.93 -1.96 18.38
CA LEU A 301 26.85 -1.23 17.71
C LEU A 301 27.26 0.22 17.41
N VAL A 302 27.76 0.97 18.39
CA VAL A 302 28.20 2.37 18.21
C VAL A 302 29.35 2.47 17.21
N SER A 303 30.34 1.58 17.30
CA SER A 303 31.48 1.55 16.37
C SER A 303 31.03 1.20 14.95
N THR A 304 30.10 0.25 14.80
CA THR A 304 29.50 -0.12 13.51
C THR A 304 28.69 1.06 12.95
N CYS A 305 27.87 1.71 13.76
CA CYS A 305 27.10 2.89 13.39
C CYS A 305 28.01 4.05 12.95
N TRP A 306 29.09 4.31 13.68
CA TRP A 306 30.09 5.32 13.34
C TRP A 306 30.82 4.98 12.04
N PHE A 307 31.29 3.74 11.89
CA PHE A 307 31.97 3.28 10.68
C PHE A 307 31.05 3.38 9.46
N LEU A 308 29.80 2.96 9.59
CA LEU A 308 28.79 3.08 8.53
C LEU A 308 28.50 4.55 8.19
N TRP A 309 28.39 5.42 9.20
CA TRP A 309 28.20 6.85 8.99
C TRP A 309 29.38 7.49 8.26
N TYR A 310 30.61 7.25 8.72
CA TYR A 310 31.83 7.80 8.12
C TYR A 310 32.03 7.30 6.69
N SER A 311 31.83 6.00 6.47
CA SER A 311 31.92 5.38 5.13
C SER A 311 30.86 5.95 4.18
N ARG A 312 29.63 6.17 4.65
CA ARG A 312 28.58 6.82 3.86
C ARG A 312 28.92 8.27 3.57
N LYS A 313 29.34 9.04 4.58
CA LYS A 313 29.71 10.46 4.43
C LYS A 313 30.79 10.65 3.35
N ALA A 314 31.84 9.84 3.37
CA ALA A 314 32.93 9.92 2.39
C ALA A 314 32.46 9.69 0.93
N VAL A 315 31.44 8.85 0.73
CA VAL A 315 30.81 8.65 -0.58
C VAL A 315 29.94 9.86 -0.96
N PHE A 316 29.14 10.36 -0.02
CA PHE A 316 28.24 11.50 -0.24
C PHE A 316 28.96 12.81 -0.53
N ASP A 317 30.11 13.05 0.11
CA ASP A 317 30.91 14.26 -0.13
C ASP A 317 31.48 14.33 -1.56
N ARG A 318 31.47 13.22 -2.31
CA ARG A 318 31.93 13.15 -3.70
C ARG A 318 30.79 13.05 -4.72
N LEU A 319 29.56 12.85 -4.25
CA LEU A 319 28.37 12.90 -5.09
C LEU A 319 28.04 14.35 -5.48
N PRO A 320 27.16 14.56 -6.48
CA PRO A 320 26.60 15.87 -6.75
C PRO A 320 25.91 16.47 -5.50
N PRO A 321 25.75 17.80 -5.42
CA PRO A 321 25.09 18.46 -4.30
C PRO A 321 23.69 17.93 -4.07
N GLY A 322 23.24 17.85 -2.82
CA GLY A 322 21.89 17.41 -2.49
C GLY A 322 21.66 17.13 -1.01
N PRO A 323 20.47 16.65 -0.65
CA PRO A 323 20.09 16.44 0.75
C PRO A 323 20.99 15.40 1.40
N ARG A 324 21.57 15.75 2.55
CA ARG A 324 22.49 14.85 3.27
C ARG A 324 21.69 13.77 4.01
N PRO A 325 22.02 12.48 3.81
CA PRO A 325 21.31 11.42 4.50
C PRO A 325 21.67 11.39 5.99
N TRP A 326 20.66 11.20 6.85
CA TRP A 326 20.90 10.83 8.23
C TRP A 326 21.33 9.34 8.27
N PRO A 327 22.26 8.92 9.14
CA PRO A 327 22.84 7.57 9.13
C PRO A 327 21.84 6.39 9.16
N PHE A 328 20.60 6.59 9.62
CA PHE A 328 19.56 5.54 9.71
C PHE A 328 18.17 5.95 9.22
N LEU A 329 17.93 7.25 8.99
CA LEU A 329 16.70 7.75 8.40
C LEU A 329 17.00 8.07 6.94
N GLU A 330 16.38 7.30 6.03
CA GLU A 330 16.42 7.63 4.61
C GLU A 330 15.91 9.07 4.40
N SER A 331 16.45 9.77 3.41
CA SER A 331 15.89 11.03 2.88
C SER A 331 14.45 10.89 2.35
N ARG A 332 13.81 9.73 2.53
CA ARG A 332 12.39 9.48 2.25
C ARG A 332 11.46 10.39 3.05
N GLN A 333 11.86 10.97 4.17
CA GLN A 333 11.01 11.93 4.88
C GLN A 333 10.72 13.19 4.03
N GLU A 334 11.64 13.61 3.16
CA GLU A 334 11.41 14.73 2.23
C GLU A 334 10.54 14.32 1.02
N LEU A 335 10.60 13.05 0.60
CA LEU A 335 9.78 12.48 -0.48
C LEU A 335 8.41 11.95 -0.03
N ARG A 336 8.10 12.02 1.28
CA ARG A 336 6.78 11.66 1.85
C ARG A 336 5.71 12.73 1.60
N GLN A 337 6.02 13.77 0.83
CA GLN A 337 5.03 14.73 0.39
C GLN A 337 3.96 14.06 -0.49
N ILE A 338 2.76 14.64 -0.50
CA ILE A 338 1.57 14.12 -1.23
C ILE A 338 1.82 14.04 -2.75
N ARG A 339 2.87 14.72 -3.27
CA ARG A 339 3.26 14.80 -4.68
C ARG A 339 4.78 14.62 -4.82
N GLN A 340 5.26 13.42 -5.09
CA GLN A 340 6.67 13.09 -5.33
C GLN A 340 7.29 13.90 -6.47
N TRP A 341 6.54 14.15 -7.55
CA TRP A 341 7.09 14.90 -8.70
C TRP A 341 7.42 16.35 -8.36
N GLU A 342 6.62 17.02 -7.53
CA GLU A 342 6.92 18.36 -7.02
C GLU A 342 8.17 18.34 -6.14
N ALA A 343 8.26 17.37 -5.23
CA ALA A 343 9.43 17.22 -4.36
C ALA A 343 10.71 16.97 -5.16
N LEU A 344 10.67 16.14 -6.21
CA LEU A 344 11.82 15.88 -7.09
C LEU A 344 12.19 17.11 -7.93
N ASP A 345 11.22 17.94 -8.33
CA ASP A 345 11.47 19.20 -9.02
C ASP A 345 12.07 20.26 -8.08
N ASP A 346 11.58 20.36 -6.85
CA ASP A 346 12.12 21.27 -5.83
C ASP A 346 13.58 20.98 -5.50
N LEU A 347 13.99 19.71 -5.50
CA LEU A 347 15.40 19.33 -5.37
C LEU A 347 16.25 19.89 -6.51
N HIS A 348 15.74 19.91 -7.74
CA HIS A 348 16.46 20.53 -8.86
C HIS A 348 16.52 22.05 -8.74
N ARG A 349 15.45 22.69 -8.23
CA ARG A 349 15.46 24.13 -7.97
C ARG A 349 16.50 24.50 -6.91
N GLN A 350 16.69 23.65 -5.90
CA GLN A 350 17.60 23.91 -4.80
C GLN A 350 19.06 23.58 -5.12
N TYR A 351 19.33 22.42 -5.73
CA TYR A 351 20.69 21.88 -5.89
C TYR A 351 21.19 21.88 -7.34
N GLY A 352 20.33 22.24 -8.30
CA GLY A 352 20.67 22.32 -9.71
C GLY A 352 20.35 21.04 -10.51
N PRO A 353 20.90 20.91 -11.73
CA PRO A 353 20.46 19.92 -12.71
C PRO A 353 20.92 18.47 -12.41
N LEU A 354 21.82 18.30 -11.44
CA LEU A 354 22.37 17.01 -11.03
C LEU A 354 22.43 16.97 -9.50
N VAL A 355 21.61 16.13 -8.88
CA VAL A 355 21.42 16.11 -7.42
C VAL A 355 21.85 14.78 -6.83
N GLY A 356 22.72 14.79 -5.81
CA GLY A 356 23.13 13.60 -5.07
C GLY A 356 22.23 13.34 -3.87
N MET A 357 21.76 12.10 -3.69
CA MET A 357 20.84 11.75 -2.60
C MET A 357 20.94 10.26 -2.22
N THR A 358 20.14 9.80 -1.23
CA THR A 358 19.92 8.37 -1.01
C THR A 358 18.62 7.89 -1.63
N TRP A 359 18.65 6.71 -2.26
CA TRP A 359 17.45 6.00 -2.74
C TRP A 359 17.52 4.52 -2.34
N GLY A 360 16.60 4.06 -1.49
CA GLY A 360 16.56 2.68 -1.01
C GLY A 360 17.85 2.27 -0.27
N GLY A 361 18.37 3.15 0.58
CA GLY A 361 19.63 2.97 1.30
C GLY A 361 20.92 3.00 0.45
N ARG A 362 20.83 3.30 -0.86
CA ARG A 362 21.99 3.37 -1.77
C ARG A 362 22.28 4.81 -2.21
N PRO A 363 23.55 5.14 -2.51
CA PRO A 363 23.92 6.35 -3.23
C PRO A 363 23.07 6.51 -4.49
N ALA A 364 22.53 7.71 -4.73
CA ALA A 364 21.68 7.98 -5.87
C ALA A 364 21.98 9.34 -6.49
N VAL A 365 21.75 9.46 -7.79
CA VAL A 365 21.88 10.71 -8.54
C VAL A 365 20.59 10.96 -9.32
N LEU A 366 19.97 12.11 -9.08
CA LEU A 366 18.80 12.59 -9.80
C LEU A 366 19.24 13.53 -10.93
N ILE A 367 18.79 13.25 -12.15
CA ILE A 367 19.13 14.00 -13.37
C ILE A 367 17.91 14.82 -13.80
N GLY A 368 18.07 16.15 -13.87
CA GLY A 368 16.99 17.08 -14.25
C GLY A 368 17.09 17.64 -15.67
N LYS A 369 18.26 17.54 -16.32
CA LYS A 369 18.48 18.05 -17.68
C LYS A 369 18.67 16.96 -18.72
N ARG A 370 18.04 17.14 -19.89
CA ARG A 370 18.10 16.20 -21.01
C ARG A 370 19.52 16.03 -21.58
N GLU A 371 20.32 17.10 -21.57
CA GLU A 371 21.71 17.07 -22.01
C GLU A 371 22.54 16.08 -21.17
N ILE A 372 22.38 16.14 -19.84
CA ILE A 372 23.05 15.23 -18.90
C ILE A 372 22.58 13.80 -19.12
N ALA A 373 21.27 13.59 -19.27
CA ALA A 373 20.72 12.27 -19.57
C ALA A 373 21.28 11.70 -20.90
N LYS A 374 21.48 12.54 -21.93
CA LYS A 374 22.09 12.15 -23.21
C LYS A 374 23.57 11.78 -23.04
N ASP A 375 24.33 12.50 -22.22
CA ASP A 375 25.72 12.15 -21.92
C ASP A 375 25.82 10.81 -21.20
N LEU A 376 25.03 10.62 -20.13
CA LEU A 376 25.14 9.45 -19.27
C LEU A 376 24.51 8.19 -19.91
N PHE A 377 23.25 8.27 -20.37
CA PHE A 377 22.56 7.11 -20.95
C PHE A 377 22.96 6.85 -22.41
N GLY A 378 23.30 7.91 -23.16
CA GLY A 378 23.72 7.82 -24.55
C GLY A 378 25.20 7.48 -24.68
N LYS A 379 26.07 8.47 -24.41
CA LYS A 379 27.53 8.32 -24.63
C LYS A 379 28.18 7.31 -23.68
N ARG A 380 27.70 7.23 -22.43
CA ARG A 380 28.19 6.30 -21.40
C ARG A 380 27.23 5.13 -21.14
N GLY A 381 26.42 4.76 -22.13
CA GLY A 381 25.35 3.78 -21.97
C GLY A 381 25.77 2.42 -21.41
N SER A 382 26.97 1.92 -21.70
CA SER A 382 27.48 0.66 -21.12
C SER A 382 27.65 0.69 -19.60
N ILE A 383 27.81 1.90 -19.02
CA ILE A 383 27.98 2.13 -17.59
C ILE A 383 26.62 2.38 -16.92
N TYR A 384 25.76 3.18 -17.55
CA TYR A 384 24.51 3.70 -16.96
C TYR A 384 23.23 2.93 -17.35
N SER A 385 23.32 1.83 -18.12
CA SER A 385 22.15 1.08 -18.59
C SER A 385 21.78 -0.13 -17.72
N SER A 386 22.35 -0.30 -16.51
CA SER A 386 21.92 -1.38 -15.61
C SER A 386 20.68 -1.01 -14.82
N ARG A 387 20.11 -2.00 -14.12
CA ARG A 387 18.99 -1.82 -13.20
C ARG A 387 19.46 -2.16 -11.78
N ALA A 388 18.93 -1.43 -10.79
CA ALA A 388 19.09 -1.85 -9.41
C ALA A 388 18.33 -3.18 -9.24
N ARG A 389 19.01 -4.21 -8.72
CA ARG A 389 18.38 -5.52 -8.52
C ARG A 389 17.24 -5.41 -7.50
N LEU A 390 16.01 -5.63 -7.97
CA LEU A 390 14.81 -5.79 -7.15
C LEU A 390 14.61 -7.28 -6.88
N VAL A 391 14.90 -7.75 -5.67
CA VAL A 391 14.78 -9.17 -5.33
C VAL A 391 13.32 -9.60 -5.36
N MET A 392 12.40 -8.77 -4.86
CA MET A 392 10.98 -9.07 -4.90
C MET A 392 10.47 -9.10 -6.34
N GLY A 393 10.66 -8.00 -7.08
CA GLY A 393 10.15 -7.85 -8.44
C GLY A 393 10.81 -8.76 -9.48
N LEU A 394 12.15 -8.90 -9.46
CA LEU A 394 12.87 -9.72 -10.44
C LEU A 394 12.97 -11.18 -9.99
N ASP A 395 13.59 -11.44 -8.84
CA ASP A 395 13.97 -12.81 -8.49
C ASP A 395 12.80 -13.67 -8.03
N ILE A 396 11.84 -13.10 -7.28
CA ILE A 396 10.73 -13.84 -6.67
C ILE A 396 9.51 -13.84 -7.58
N MET A 397 9.03 -12.66 -7.99
CA MET A 397 7.79 -12.52 -8.77
C MET A 397 7.93 -12.94 -10.24
N THR A 398 9.15 -12.95 -10.78
CA THR A 398 9.36 -13.20 -12.23
C THR A 398 10.35 -14.31 -12.55
N GLY A 399 10.85 -15.01 -11.54
CA GLY A 399 11.86 -16.05 -11.73
C GLY A 399 13.17 -15.56 -12.37
N GLY A 400 13.40 -14.24 -12.43
CA GLY A 400 14.60 -13.65 -13.01
C GLY A 400 14.56 -13.41 -14.53
N ASP A 401 13.38 -13.34 -15.15
CA ASP A 401 13.23 -13.25 -16.61
C ASP A 401 12.53 -11.96 -17.12
N HIS A 402 12.07 -11.11 -16.21
CA HIS A 402 11.38 -9.87 -16.61
C HIS A 402 12.33 -8.84 -17.24
N VAL A 403 12.18 -8.63 -18.56
CA VAL A 403 13.12 -7.87 -19.40
C VAL A 403 13.41 -6.46 -18.88
N PHE A 404 12.39 -5.76 -18.38
CA PHE A 404 12.52 -4.40 -17.85
C PHE A 404 13.44 -4.31 -16.62
N PHE A 405 13.40 -5.31 -15.72
CA PHE A 405 14.13 -5.32 -14.45
C PHE A 405 15.49 -6.00 -14.53
N LEU A 406 15.76 -6.74 -15.61
CA LEU A 406 17.04 -7.41 -15.79
C LEU A 406 18.21 -6.40 -15.74
N PRO A 407 19.28 -6.71 -14.99
CA PRO A 407 20.50 -5.91 -15.03
C PRO A 407 21.14 -5.95 -16.41
N TYR A 408 21.99 -4.97 -16.69
CA TYR A 408 22.72 -4.95 -17.97
C TYR A 408 23.65 -6.16 -18.06
N GLY A 409 23.49 -6.97 -19.11
CA GLY A 409 24.28 -8.19 -19.28
C GLY A 409 23.80 -9.06 -20.46
N PRO A 410 24.42 -10.23 -20.67
CA PRO A 410 24.12 -11.11 -21.80
C PRO A 410 22.65 -11.50 -21.90
N LYS A 411 22.00 -11.82 -20.77
CA LYS A 411 20.58 -12.20 -20.73
C LYS A 411 19.66 -11.06 -21.17
N TRP A 412 19.84 -9.85 -20.62
CA TRP A 412 19.07 -8.68 -21.05
C TRP A 412 19.28 -8.38 -22.54
N LYS A 413 20.53 -8.46 -23.04
CA LYS A 413 20.84 -8.27 -24.46
C LYS A 413 20.13 -9.29 -25.36
N LYS A 414 20.13 -10.57 -24.96
CA LYS A 414 19.41 -11.66 -25.65
C LYS A 414 17.91 -11.35 -25.73
N LEU A 415 17.25 -11.14 -24.59
CA LEU A 415 15.79 -10.93 -24.55
C LEU A 415 15.36 -9.62 -25.22
N SER A 416 16.14 -8.54 -25.07
CA SER A 416 15.86 -7.26 -25.74
C SER A 416 16.04 -7.34 -27.25
N ARG A 417 17.02 -8.13 -27.74
CA ARG A 417 17.19 -8.38 -29.17
C ARG A 417 16.00 -9.15 -29.75
N ILE A 418 15.42 -10.07 -28.99
CA ILE A 418 14.19 -10.78 -29.38
C ILE A 418 13.02 -9.81 -29.44
N GLN A 419 12.79 -8.98 -28.41
CA GLN A 419 11.73 -7.95 -28.45
C GLN A 419 11.90 -7.01 -29.65
N ALA A 420 13.14 -6.65 -29.99
CA ALA A 420 13.44 -5.81 -31.13
C ALA A 420 13.10 -6.44 -32.50
N THR A 421 12.94 -7.76 -32.63
CA THR A 421 12.58 -8.37 -33.94
C THR A 421 11.16 -8.03 -34.36
N PHE A 422 10.27 -7.77 -33.39
CA PHE A 422 8.85 -7.50 -33.64
C PHE A 422 8.39 -6.13 -33.12
N LEU A 423 9.23 -5.36 -32.42
CA LEU A 423 8.90 -3.98 -32.00
C LEU A 423 9.70 -2.88 -32.71
N ASN A 424 10.60 -3.26 -33.63
CA ASN A 424 11.34 -2.27 -34.42
C ASN A 424 10.43 -1.52 -35.41
N ARG A 425 10.92 -0.40 -35.93
CA ARG A 425 10.17 0.47 -36.85
C ARG A 425 9.69 -0.27 -38.12
N PRO A 426 10.50 -1.08 -38.82
CA PRO A 426 10.01 -1.89 -39.93
C PRO A 426 8.84 -2.82 -39.57
N ALA A 427 8.98 -3.63 -38.50
CA ALA A 427 7.95 -4.56 -38.06
C ALA A 427 6.63 -3.86 -37.74
N VAL A 428 6.70 -2.73 -37.02
CA VAL A 428 5.52 -1.95 -36.62
C VAL A 428 4.75 -1.39 -37.82
N LYS A 429 5.41 -1.02 -38.92
CA LYS A 429 4.73 -0.56 -40.14
C LYS A 429 3.79 -1.63 -40.71
N HIS A 430 4.12 -2.91 -40.55
CA HIS A 430 3.27 -3.99 -41.01
C HIS A 430 2.02 -4.16 -40.12
N TYR A 431 2.03 -3.67 -38.88
CA TYR A 431 0.89 -3.77 -37.96
C TYR A 431 -0.20 -2.72 -38.23
N ARG A 432 0.02 -1.77 -39.13
CA ARG A 432 -0.90 -0.66 -39.41
C ARG A 432 -2.33 -1.10 -39.73
N PRO A 433 -2.58 -2.13 -40.57
CA PRO A 433 -3.95 -2.58 -40.84
C PRO A 433 -4.68 -3.04 -39.57
N LEU A 434 -3.97 -3.68 -38.63
CA LEU A 434 -4.56 -4.09 -37.36
C LEU A 434 -4.81 -2.90 -36.43
N GLN A 435 -3.89 -1.95 -36.37
CA GLN A 435 -4.05 -0.70 -35.61
C GLN A 435 -5.27 0.11 -36.13
N GLU A 436 -5.47 0.12 -37.45
CA GLU A 436 -6.62 0.74 -38.10
C GLU A 436 -7.92 -0.02 -37.82
N LEU A 437 -7.93 -1.36 -37.84
CA LEU A 437 -9.11 -2.12 -37.46
C LEU A 437 -9.50 -1.88 -36.00
N GLU A 438 -8.53 -1.95 -35.08
CA GLU A 438 -8.80 -1.81 -33.65
C GLU A 438 -9.21 -0.38 -33.28
N SER A 439 -8.66 0.64 -33.93
CA SER A 439 -9.05 2.02 -33.70
C SER A 439 -10.45 2.32 -34.26
N LEU A 440 -10.84 1.70 -35.38
CA LEU A 440 -12.21 1.80 -35.90
C LEU A 440 -13.21 1.20 -34.91
N HIS A 441 -12.89 0.04 -34.33
CA HIS A 441 -13.69 -0.57 -33.27
C HIS A 441 -13.84 0.38 -32.08
N THR A 442 -12.77 1.06 -31.67
CA THR A 442 -12.84 2.06 -30.59
C THR A 442 -13.74 3.24 -30.92
N LEU A 443 -13.69 3.78 -32.14
CA LEU A 443 -14.61 4.85 -32.54
C LEU A 443 -16.06 4.38 -32.44
N GLN A 444 -16.34 3.15 -32.88
CA GLN A 444 -17.67 2.55 -32.76
C GLN A 444 -18.11 2.38 -31.31
N ASP A 445 -17.21 1.97 -30.41
CA ASP A 445 -17.50 1.85 -28.98
C ASP A 445 -17.83 3.21 -28.36
N LEU A 446 -17.06 4.25 -28.72
CA LEU A 446 -17.25 5.62 -28.23
C LEU A 446 -18.58 6.26 -28.68
N LEU A 447 -19.23 5.74 -29.72
CA LEU A 447 -20.58 6.18 -30.11
C LEU A 447 -21.66 5.70 -29.13
N HIS A 448 -21.39 4.68 -28.32
CA HIS A 448 -22.38 4.01 -27.47
C HIS A 448 -21.98 3.96 -25.99
N SER A 449 -20.78 4.42 -25.64
CA SER A 449 -20.21 4.34 -24.29
C SER A 449 -19.64 5.69 -23.86
N ASP A 450 -20.04 6.14 -22.67
CA ASP A 450 -19.42 7.28 -21.98
C ASP A 450 -18.12 6.87 -21.25
N ASP A 451 -17.84 5.56 -21.14
CA ASP A 451 -16.61 5.03 -20.54
C ASP A 451 -15.51 4.88 -21.59
N TYR A 452 -14.95 6.02 -22.00
CA TYR A 452 -13.86 6.07 -22.97
C TYR A 452 -12.57 5.39 -22.46
N GLU A 453 -12.35 5.32 -21.14
CA GLU A 453 -11.17 4.68 -20.56
C GLU A 453 -11.20 3.17 -20.80
N ALA A 454 -12.37 2.54 -20.62
CA ALA A 454 -12.58 1.13 -20.95
C ALA A 454 -12.40 0.87 -22.46
N CYS A 455 -12.89 1.77 -23.33
CA CYS A 455 -12.67 1.69 -24.79
C CYS A 455 -11.18 1.75 -25.16
N PHE A 456 -10.41 2.65 -24.53
CA PHE A 456 -8.97 2.78 -24.76
C PHE A 456 -8.18 1.58 -24.24
N SER A 457 -8.56 1.05 -23.07
CA SER A 457 -7.93 -0.17 -22.55
C SER A 457 -8.17 -1.36 -23.47
N ARG A 458 -9.42 -1.55 -23.94
CA ARG A 458 -9.77 -2.57 -24.93
C ARG A 458 -8.95 -2.41 -26.22
N PHE A 459 -8.82 -1.19 -26.75
CA PHE A 459 -8.05 -0.92 -27.96
C PHE A 459 -6.63 -1.48 -27.87
N GLN A 460 -5.86 -1.02 -26.88
CA GLN A 460 -4.45 -1.39 -26.79
C GLN A 460 -4.28 -2.86 -26.38
N ALA A 461 -5.18 -3.37 -25.52
CA ALA A 461 -5.18 -4.76 -25.10
C ALA A 461 -5.49 -5.71 -26.27
N SER A 462 -6.53 -5.43 -27.06
CA SER A 462 -6.91 -6.26 -28.22
C SER A 462 -5.84 -6.24 -29.29
N LEU A 463 -5.27 -5.07 -29.60
CA LEU A 463 -4.15 -4.94 -30.54
C LEU A 463 -2.96 -5.81 -30.12
N THR A 464 -2.55 -5.67 -28.85
CA THR A 464 -1.41 -6.43 -28.31
C THR A 464 -1.71 -7.93 -28.26
N HIS A 465 -2.93 -8.32 -27.87
CA HIS A 465 -3.36 -9.70 -27.76
C HIS A 465 -3.47 -10.39 -29.12
N ALA A 466 -3.93 -9.67 -30.14
CA ALA A 466 -4.00 -10.16 -31.52
C ALA A 466 -2.60 -10.40 -32.10
N LEU A 467 -1.67 -9.45 -31.92
CA LEU A 467 -0.28 -9.63 -32.37
C LEU A 467 0.45 -10.72 -31.57
N ALA A 468 0.24 -10.78 -30.26
CA ALA A 468 0.93 -11.72 -29.38
C ALA A 468 0.42 -13.16 -29.54
N TYR A 469 -0.90 -13.34 -29.56
CA TYR A 469 -1.55 -14.64 -29.40
C TYR A 469 -2.53 -15.01 -30.52
N GLY A 470 -2.65 -14.18 -31.57
CA GLY A 470 -3.48 -14.48 -32.74
C GLY A 470 -4.99 -14.35 -32.52
N THR A 471 -5.42 -13.72 -31.42
CA THR A 471 -6.86 -13.60 -31.07
C THR A 471 -7.18 -12.21 -30.54
N ARG A 472 -8.37 -11.69 -30.87
CA ARG A 472 -8.85 -10.36 -30.44
C ARG A 472 -9.56 -10.40 -29.09
N LEU A 473 -9.66 -9.25 -28.44
CA LEU A 473 -10.53 -9.03 -27.27
C LEU A 473 -11.73 -8.18 -27.72
N PRO A 474 -12.92 -8.79 -27.89
CA PRO A 474 -14.06 -8.16 -28.55
C PRO A 474 -14.78 -7.10 -27.71
N SER A 475 -14.61 -7.09 -26.39
CA SER A 475 -15.35 -6.17 -25.51
C SER A 475 -14.46 -5.62 -24.40
N ALA A 476 -14.76 -4.39 -23.97
CA ALA A 476 -14.14 -3.79 -22.79
C ALA A 476 -14.52 -4.51 -21.48
N THR A 477 -15.60 -5.30 -21.48
CA THR A 477 -16.03 -6.12 -20.34
C THR A 477 -15.57 -7.57 -20.45
N ASP A 478 -14.64 -7.89 -21.35
CA ASP A 478 -14.15 -9.26 -21.51
C ASP A 478 -13.46 -9.73 -20.20
N PRO A 479 -13.85 -10.90 -19.64
CA PRO A 479 -13.19 -11.46 -18.46
C PRO A 479 -11.68 -11.64 -18.62
N GLN A 480 -11.20 -11.96 -19.83
CA GLN A 480 -9.78 -12.12 -20.13
C GLN A 480 -9.01 -10.80 -19.99
N LEU A 481 -9.62 -9.69 -20.45
CA LEU A 481 -9.04 -8.36 -20.29
C LEU A 481 -8.90 -8.03 -18.80
N THR A 482 -9.97 -8.24 -18.05
CA THR A 482 -10.00 -8.00 -16.59
C THR A 482 -8.93 -8.83 -15.86
N GLU A 483 -8.76 -10.10 -16.23
CA GLU A 483 -7.74 -10.98 -15.63
C GLU A 483 -6.32 -10.48 -15.92
N LEU A 484 -6.04 -10.11 -17.18
CA LEU A 484 -4.74 -9.60 -17.61
C LEU A 484 -4.39 -8.27 -16.92
N GLU A 485 -5.35 -7.34 -16.85
CA GLU A 485 -5.19 -6.06 -16.14
C GLU A 485 -4.95 -6.24 -14.65
N ASN A 486 -5.68 -7.16 -14.00
CA ASN A 486 -5.51 -7.43 -12.58
C ASN A 486 -4.12 -7.98 -12.26
N ILE A 487 -3.59 -8.89 -13.09
CA ILE A 487 -2.23 -9.41 -12.93
C ILE A 487 -1.20 -8.29 -13.14
N ALA A 488 -1.35 -7.48 -14.19
CA ALA A 488 -0.46 -6.36 -14.46
C ALA A 488 -0.45 -5.34 -13.31
N ARG A 489 -1.63 -4.93 -12.83
CA ARG A 489 -1.78 -3.97 -11.72
C ARG A 489 -1.19 -4.50 -10.42
N THR A 490 -1.48 -5.77 -10.08
CA THR A 490 -0.95 -6.41 -8.88
C THR A 490 0.57 -6.51 -8.94
N PHE A 491 1.10 -6.90 -10.11
CA PHE A 491 2.54 -6.97 -10.35
C PHE A 491 3.21 -5.60 -10.21
N ILE A 492 2.71 -4.57 -10.91
CA ILE A 492 3.28 -3.22 -10.88
C ILE A 492 3.26 -2.70 -9.45
N SER A 493 2.09 -2.73 -8.79
CA SER A 493 1.92 -2.27 -7.41
C SER A 493 2.89 -2.96 -6.45
N ALA A 494 3.10 -4.27 -6.58
CA ALA A 494 4.04 -4.99 -5.75
C ALA A 494 5.51 -4.70 -6.11
N ALA A 495 5.87 -4.64 -7.39
CA ALA A 495 7.25 -4.46 -7.83
C ALA A 495 7.81 -3.06 -7.52
N THR A 496 6.94 -2.04 -7.47
CA THR A 496 7.30 -0.65 -7.16
C THR A 496 7.11 -0.31 -5.69
N ASN A 497 6.53 -1.20 -4.89
CA ASN A 497 6.31 -0.98 -3.46
C ASN A 497 7.66 -0.92 -2.72
N SER A 498 7.98 0.25 -2.18
CA SER A 498 9.24 0.55 -1.52
C SER A 498 9.44 -0.10 -0.14
N HIS A 499 8.46 -0.88 0.34
CA HIS A 499 8.44 -1.45 1.70
C HIS A 499 9.00 -2.88 1.80
N TRP A 500 9.35 -3.52 0.68
CA TRP A 500 9.90 -4.88 0.75
C TRP A 500 11.29 -4.90 1.36
N MET A 501 11.39 -5.41 2.59
CA MET A 501 12.69 -5.56 3.28
C MET A 501 13.68 -6.41 2.47
N VAL A 502 13.20 -7.35 1.67
CA VAL A 502 14.04 -8.23 0.83
C VAL A 502 14.78 -7.46 -0.28
N ASP A 503 14.29 -6.29 -0.70
CA ASP A 503 14.99 -5.44 -1.68
C ASP A 503 16.13 -4.65 -1.03
N SER A 504 15.95 -4.22 0.23
CA SER A 504 17.00 -3.59 1.04
C SER A 504 18.03 -4.59 1.57
N PHE A 505 17.57 -5.79 1.93
CA PHE A 505 18.38 -6.88 2.50
C PHE A 505 18.23 -8.16 1.67
N PRO A 506 18.98 -8.30 0.55
CA PRO A 506 18.86 -9.44 -0.35
C PRO A 506 19.08 -10.82 0.28
N ILE A 507 19.77 -10.87 1.43
CA ILE A 507 19.96 -12.11 2.20
C ILE A 507 18.62 -12.73 2.66
N LEU A 508 17.57 -11.92 2.83
CA LEU A 508 16.23 -12.37 3.18
C LEU A 508 15.60 -13.25 2.09
N LYS A 509 16.14 -13.27 0.86
CA LYS A 509 15.72 -14.18 -0.21
C LYS A 509 15.84 -15.65 0.21
N TYR A 510 16.83 -15.98 1.02
CA TYR A 510 17.13 -17.35 1.44
C TYR A 510 16.25 -17.83 2.59
N VAL A 511 15.45 -16.95 3.20
CA VAL A 511 14.48 -17.34 4.23
C VAL A 511 13.49 -18.35 3.64
N PRO A 512 13.23 -19.49 4.33
CA PRO A 512 12.26 -20.47 3.88
C PRO A 512 10.88 -19.85 3.66
N SER A 513 10.18 -20.23 2.59
CA SER A 513 8.86 -19.66 2.27
C SER A 513 7.84 -19.87 3.40
N CYS A 514 8.04 -20.83 4.31
CA CYS A 514 7.15 -21.02 5.44
C CYS A 514 7.11 -19.84 6.43
N LEU A 515 8.24 -19.12 6.56
CA LEU A 515 8.44 -17.99 7.45
C LEU A 515 8.40 -16.63 6.73
N ALA A 516 8.22 -16.64 5.40
CA ALA A 516 8.29 -15.46 4.55
C ALA A 516 6.98 -15.25 3.78
N PRO A 517 5.94 -14.63 4.39
CA PRO A 517 4.68 -14.33 3.71
C PRO A 517 4.85 -13.53 2.42
N TRP A 518 5.79 -12.57 2.39
CA TRP A 518 6.12 -11.81 1.18
C TRP A 518 6.63 -12.71 0.06
N LYS A 519 7.47 -13.70 0.38
CA LYS A 519 8.00 -14.65 -0.60
C LYS A 519 6.89 -15.54 -1.15
N ARG A 520 5.97 -16.02 -0.29
CA ARG A 520 4.78 -16.77 -0.74
C ARG A 520 3.90 -15.93 -1.67
N PHE A 521 3.65 -14.67 -1.31
CA PHE A 521 2.89 -13.75 -2.14
C PHE A 521 3.54 -13.53 -3.52
N GLY A 522 4.85 -13.25 -3.55
CA GLY A 522 5.58 -13.10 -4.81
C GLY A 522 5.58 -14.38 -5.65
N GLN A 523 5.72 -15.55 -5.01
CA GLN A 523 5.62 -16.87 -5.66
C GLN A 523 4.22 -17.16 -6.21
N GLN A 524 3.15 -16.69 -5.54
CA GLN A 524 1.78 -16.80 -6.03
C GLN A 524 1.57 -15.97 -7.30
N ILE A 525 2.01 -14.71 -7.30
CA ILE A 525 1.97 -13.84 -8.50
C ILE A 525 2.75 -14.48 -9.64
N HIS A 526 3.94 -14.99 -9.34
CA HIS A 526 4.77 -15.69 -10.30
C HIS A 526 4.03 -16.87 -10.96
N ALA A 527 3.48 -17.77 -10.13
CA ALA A 527 2.75 -18.93 -10.61
C ALA A 527 1.47 -18.57 -11.40
N GLN A 528 0.75 -17.52 -10.99
CA GLN A 528 -0.42 -17.02 -11.72
C GLN A 528 -0.04 -16.45 -13.09
N THR A 529 1.01 -15.62 -13.13
CA THR A 529 1.52 -14.99 -14.36
C THR A 529 1.98 -16.06 -15.36
N VAL A 530 2.80 -17.01 -14.91
CA VAL A 530 3.31 -18.09 -15.76
C VAL A 530 2.16 -18.94 -16.27
N ARG A 531 1.22 -19.35 -15.41
CA ARG A 531 0.05 -20.14 -15.81
C ARG A 531 -0.79 -19.45 -16.89
N LEU A 532 -1.11 -18.17 -16.68
CA LEU A 532 -1.94 -17.41 -17.62
C LEU A 532 -1.25 -17.30 -18.98
N PHE A 533 -0.03 -16.78 -19.00
CA PHE A 533 0.66 -16.50 -20.26
C PHE A 533 1.14 -17.76 -20.98
N GLN A 534 1.49 -18.84 -20.27
CA GLN A 534 1.73 -20.14 -20.91
C GLN A 534 0.46 -20.69 -21.55
N GLY A 535 -0.69 -20.56 -20.90
CA GLY A 535 -1.98 -20.92 -21.49
C GLY A 535 -2.26 -20.15 -22.77
N LYS A 536 -2.02 -18.82 -22.78
CA LYS A 536 -2.14 -17.99 -23.98
C LYS A 536 -1.16 -18.40 -25.09
N MET A 537 0.09 -18.72 -24.73
CA MET A 537 1.08 -19.21 -25.69
C MET A 537 0.66 -20.54 -26.33
N ALA A 538 0.13 -21.48 -25.54
CA ALA A 538 -0.35 -22.76 -26.06
C ALA A 538 -1.50 -22.57 -27.06
N VAL A 539 -2.44 -21.66 -26.79
CA VAL A 539 -3.49 -21.28 -27.74
C VAL A 539 -2.89 -20.63 -28.98
N ALA A 540 -1.93 -19.71 -28.80
CA ALA A 540 -1.26 -19.02 -29.91
C ALA A 540 -0.54 -19.99 -30.86
N GLU A 541 0.06 -21.05 -30.34
CA GLU A 541 0.71 -22.10 -31.13
C GLU A 541 -0.30 -22.92 -31.96
N GLN A 542 -1.55 -23.04 -31.49
CA GLN A 542 -2.64 -23.77 -32.16
C GLN A 542 -3.42 -22.93 -33.17
N THR A 543 -3.32 -21.61 -33.12
CA THR A 543 -3.93 -20.74 -34.15
C THR A 543 -3.41 -21.13 -35.54
N GLN A 544 -4.13 -20.83 -36.63
CA GLN A 544 -3.57 -21.04 -37.98
C GLN A 544 -2.65 -19.89 -38.38
N SER A 545 -3.02 -18.67 -38.01
CA SER A 545 -2.37 -17.44 -38.45
C SER A 545 -1.07 -17.10 -37.73
N TRP A 546 -0.27 -16.21 -38.30
CA TRP A 546 0.95 -15.69 -37.68
C TRP A 546 0.70 -14.94 -36.35
N ASN A 547 1.66 -15.01 -35.43
CA ASN A 547 1.69 -14.21 -34.19
C ASN A 547 3.12 -14.14 -33.63
N TRP A 548 3.34 -13.28 -32.62
CA TRP A 548 4.67 -13.11 -32.00
C TRP A 548 5.23 -14.40 -31.38
N VAL A 549 4.38 -15.25 -30.78
CA VAL A 549 4.83 -16.54 -30.22
C VAL A 549 5.47 -17.38 -31.33
N LYS A 550 4.75 -17.60 -32.44
CA LYS A 550 5.26 -18.34 -33.60
C LYS A 550 6.47 -17.68 -34.24
N HIS A 551 6.46 -16.35 -34.35
CA HIS A 551 7.60 -15.59 -34.89
C HIS A 551 8.88 -15.86 -34.08
N ILE A 552 8.81 -15.78 -32.74
CA ILE A 552 9.96 -16.03 -31.86
C ILE A 552 10.44 -17.49 -31.98
N ARG A 553 9.53 -18.45 -32.08
CA ARG A 553 9.87 -19.88 -32.27
C ARG A 553 10.58 -20.13 -33.60
N ALA A 554 10.25 -19.39 -34.65
CA ALA A 554 10.84 -19.53 -35.98
C ALA A 554 12.23 -18.88 -36.14
N LEU A 555 12.67 -18.05 -35.19
CA LEU A 555 13.96 -17.37 -35.27
C LEU A 555 15.13 -18.38 -35.15
N LYS A 556 16.04 -18.42 -36.14
CA LYS A 556 17.19 -19.34 -36.15
C LYS A 556 18.13 -19.21 -34.92
N HIS A 557 18.12 -18.05 -34.27
CA HIS A 557 18.95 -17.74 -33.09
C HIS A 557 18.23 -17.95 -31.74
N THR A 558 16.99 -18.45 -31.72
CA THR A 558 16.23 -18.73 -30.48
C THR A 558 16.31 -20.18 -30.03
N SER A 559 17.19 -20.99 -30.64
CA SER A 559 17.66 -22.27 -30.11
C SER A 559 18.28 -22.08 -28.71
N GLY A 560 17.42 -22.00 -27.70
CA GLY A 560 17.78 -21.71 -26.31
C GLY A 560 16.92 -20.66 -25.59
N VAL A 561 15.82 -20.13 -26.16
CA VAL A 561 14.83 -19.35 -25.38
C VAL A 561 13.87 -20.31 -24.69
N THR A 562 13.77 -20.24 -23.37
CA THR A 562 12.85 -21.11 -22.62
C THR A 562 11.42 -20.58 -22.70
N ASP A 563 10.43 -21.44 -22.49
CA ASP A 563 9.02 -21.01 -22.42
C ASP A 563 8.79 -19.97 -21.31
N HIS A 564 9.54 -20.10 -20.22
CA HIS A 564 9.52 -19.13 -19.13
C HIS A 564 10.10 -17.77 -19.57
N GLU A 565 11.20 -17.74 -20.32
CA GLU A 565 11.71 -16.50 -20.92
C GLU A 565 10.69 -15.88 -21.89
N MET A 566 9.99 -16.71 -22.70
CA MET A 566 8.96 -16.24 -23.64
C MET A 566 7.77 -15.57 -22.95
N VAL A 567 7.30 -16.14 -21.83
CA VAL A 567 6.24 -15.55 -21.00
C VAL A 567 6.58 -14.10 -20.65
N TYR A 568 7.82 -13.82 -20.23
CA TYR A 568 8.22 -12.48 -19.82
C TYR A 568 8.66 -11.59 -20.99
N VAL A 569 9.11 -12.14 -22.12
CA VAL A 569 9.39 -11.37 -23.34
C VAL A 569 8.12 -10.76 -23.91
N ILE A 570 7.04 -11.54 -23.99
CA ILE A 570 5.74 -11.10 -24.54
C ILE A 570 4.89 -10.45 -23.45
N GLY A 571 4.74 -11.11 -22.31
CA GLY A 571 3.88 -10.66 -21.21
C GLY A 571 4.28 -9.30 -20.64
N SER A 572 5.58 -8.97 -20.58
CA SER A 572 6.03 -7.65 -20.11
C SER A 572 5.60 -6.50 -21.04
N ILE A 573 5.42 -6.77 -22.34
CA ILE A 573 4.92 -5.77 -23.30
C ILE A 573 3.45 -5.50 -23.03
N TYR A 574 2.68 -6.56 -22.78
CA TYR A 574 1.27 -6.42 -22.39
C TYR A 574 1.14 -5.65 -21.07
N GLN A 575 1.90 -6.04 -20.05
CA GLN A 575 1.89 -5.40 -18.72
C GLN A 575 2.26 -3.91 -18.77
N ALA A 576 3.26 -3.54 -19.58
CA ALA A 576 3.71 -2.15 -19.67
C ALA A 576 2.87 -1.31 -20.64
N GLY A 577 2.38 -1.89 -21.74
CA GLY A 577 1.81 -1.14 -22.86
C GLY A 577 0.38 -0.68 -22.63
N VAL A 578 -0.49 -1.54 -22.11
CA VAL A 578 -1.94 -1.27 -22.04
C VAL A 578 -2.25 -0.06 -21.16
N GLY A 579 -1.84 -0.09 -19.89
CA GLY A 579 -2.15 0.98 -18.94
C GLY A 579 -1.54 2.35 -19.34
N ILE A 580 -0.34 2.35 -19.93
CA ILE A 580 0.34 3.60 -20.33
C ILE A 580 -0.39 4.27 -21.50
N ILE A 581 -0.79 3.49 -22.52
CA ILE A 581 -1.54 4.04 -23.67
C ILE A 581 -2.91 4.52 -23.22
N THR A 582 -3.63 3.76 -22.39
CA THR A 582 -4.92 4.16 -21.81
C THR A 582 -4.81 5.49 -21.06
N ALA A 583 -3.83 5.62 -20.17
CA ALA A 583 -3.59 6.85 -19.43
C ALA A 583 -3.17 8.03 -20.33
N THR A 584 -2.43 7.76 -21.41
CA THR A 584 -2.02 8.80 -22.37
C THR A 584 -3.21 9.27 -23.21
N LEU A 585 -4.06 8.37 -23.70
CA LEU A 585 -5.27 8.70 -24.44
C LEU A 585 -6.28 9.45 -23.57
N ARG A 586 -6.35 9.11 -22.30
CA ARG A 586 -7.05 9.91 -21.30
C ARG A 586 -6.47 11.31 -21.21
N LEU A 587 -5.15 11.47 -20.99
CA LEU A 587 -4.53 12.80 -21.00
C LEU A 587 -4.78 13.57 -22.31
N PHE A 588 -4.83 12.89 -23.45
CA PHE A 588 -5.23 13.47 -24.73
C PHE A 588 -6.66 14.03 -24.69
N ILE A 589 -7.65 13.31 -24.13
CA ILE A 589 -9.01 13.84 -23.97
C ILE A 589 -9.02 15.08 -23.08
N MET A 590 -8.25 15.08 -21.99
CA MET A 590 -8.09 16.27 -21.13
C MET A 590 -7.54 17.46 -21.92
N ALA A 591 -6.49 17.24 -22.71
CA ALA A 591 -5.92 18.28 -23.57
C ALA A 591 -6.93 18.79 -24.60
N CYS A 592 -7.73 17.90 -25.20
CA CYS A 592 -8.75 18.30 -26.17
C CYS A 592 -9.84 19.19 -25.56
N VAL A 593 -10.30 18.89 -24.33
CA VAL A 593 -11.32 19.69 -23.65
C VAL A 593 -10.77 21.05 -23.21
N LEU A 594 -9.52 21.09 -22.73
CA LEU A 594 -8.91 22.30 -22.16
C LEU A 594 -8.30 23.24 -23.20
N HIS A 595 -7.98 22.74 -24.40
CA HIS A 595 -7.30 23.49 -25.47
C HIS A 595 -8.06 23.40 -26.80
N PRO A 596 -9.30 23.93 -26.88
CA PRO A 596 -10.12 23.86 -28.09
C PRO A 596 -9.46 24.54 -29.30
N GLU A 597 -8.64 25.57 -29.09
CA GLU A 597 -7.85 26.22 -30.15
C GLU A 597 -6.88 25.24 -30.83
N ALA A 598 -6.23 24.38 -30.04
CA ALA A 598 -5.33 23.37 -30.58
C ALA A 598 -6.10 22.25 -31.27
N VAL A 599 -7.28 21.88 -30.78
CA VAL A 599 -8.18 20.92 -31.43
C VAL A 599 -8.64 21.44 -32.79
N ASN A 600 -9.08 22.70 -32.87
CA ASN A 600 -9.55 23.31 -34.12
C ASN A 600 -8.44 23.30 -35.19
N ALA A 601 -7.21 23.70 -34.83
CA ALA A 601 -6.09 23.67 -35.77
C ALA A 601 -5.77 22.25 -36.28
N ALA A 602 -5.87 21.23 -35.41
CA ALA A 602 -5.69 19.84 -35.82
C ALA A 602 -6.84 19.33 -36.70
N GLN A 603 -8.08 19.74 -36.39
CA GLN A 603 -9.27 19.43 -37.19
C GLN A 603 -9.22 20.07 -38.57
N ASP A 604 -8.77 21.32 -38.67
CA ASP A 604 -8.57 22.02 -39.95
C ASP A 604 -7.53 21.31 -40.82
N GLU A 605 -6.43 20.83 -40.21
CA GLU A 605 -5.42 20.02 -40.91
C GLU A 605 -6.02 18.70 -41.44
N LEU A 606 -6.79 18.00 -40.60
CA LEU A 606 -7.45 16.74 -40.97
C LEU A 606 -8.50 16.96 -42.07
N ASP A 607 -9.28 18.03 -42.00
CA ASP A 607 -10.30 18.34 -42.99
C ASP A 607 -9.67 18.69 -44.35
N ARG A 608 -8.52 19.37 -44.34
CA ARG A 608 -7.75 19.69 -45.56
C ARG A 608 -7.09 18.46 -46.19
N VAL A 609 -6.56 17.53 -45.40
CA VAL A 609 -5.73 16.40 -45.88
C VAL A 609 -6.57 15.15 -46.14
N VAL A 610 -7.49 14.84 -45.24
CA VAL A 610 -8.29 13.61 -45.26
C VAL A 610 -9.68 13.87 -45.84
N GLY A 611 -10.27 15.05 -45.57
CA GLY A 611 -11.65 15.37 -45.95
C GLY A 611 -12.68 14.71 -45.02
N SER A 612 -13.96 14.77 -45.40
CA SER A 612 -15.08 14.24 -44.60
C SER A 612 -15.53 12.83 -44.99
N ASP A 613 -15.07 12.30 -46.12
CA ASP A 613 -15.67 11.11 -46.74
C ASP A 613 -14.97 9.79 -46.40
N ARG A 614 -13.85 9.85 -45.68
CA ARG A 614 -13.09 8.67 -45.24
C ARG A 614 -12.43 8.89 -43.89
N LEU A 615 -12.13 7.79 -43.21
CA LEU A 615 -11.34 7.81 -41.98
C LEU A 615 -9.87 8.13 -42.26
N PRO A 616 -9.19 8.83 -41.32
CA PRO A 616 -7.73 8.91 -41.31
C PRO A 616 -7.08 7.52 -41.20
N THR A 617 -5.95 7.35 -41.89
CA THR A 617 -5.12 6.15 -41.93
C THR A 617 -3.68 6.46 -41.49
N LEU A 618 -2.90 5.45 -41.15
CA LEU A 618 -1.48 5.63 -40.77
C LEU A 618 -0.59 6.05 -41.97
N ASN A 619 -1.13 5.98 -43.19
CA ASN A 619 -0.46 6.49 -44.39
C ASN A 619 -0.63 8.01 -44.56
N ASP A 620 -1.62 8.62 -43.91
CA ASP A 620 -1.83 10.07 -43.95
C ASP A 620 -0.82 10.84 -43.07
N LEU A 621 -0.16 10.15 -42.12
CA LEU A 621 0.67 10.79 -41.08
C LEU A 621 1.77 11.73 -41.61
N SER A 622 2.39 11.41 -42.75
CA SER A 622 3.41 12.30 -43.34
C SER A 622 2.87 13.66 -43.79
N HIS A 623 1.55 13.78 -43.89
CA HIS A 623 0.83 14.99 -44.26
C HIS A 623 0.05 15.62 -43.09
N LEU A 624 0.16 15.05 -41.88
CA LEU A 624 -0.50 15.52 -40.66
C LEU A 624 0.52 15.99 -39.59
N PRO A 625 1.45 16.90 -39.91
CA PRO A 625 2.50 17.33 -38.97
C PRO A 625 1.94 17.99 -37.71
N TYR A 626 0.82 18.71 -37.78
CA TYR A 626 0.23 19.34 -36.60
C TYR A 626 -0.43 18.31 -35.68
N VAL A 627 -1.10 17.28 -36.22
CA VAL A 627 -1.59 16.15 -35.40
C VAL A 627 -0.44 15.40 -34.74
N GLU A 628 0.68 15.19 -35.45
CA GLU A 628 1.88 14.59 -34.85
C GLU A 628 2.45 15.46 -33.72
N ALA A 629 2.50 16.77 -33.93
CA ALA A 629 2.89 17.75 -32.92
C ALA A 629 1.96 17.72 -31.70
N PHE A 630 0.65 17.60 -31.91
CA PHE A 630 -0.35 17.52 -30.86
C PHE A 630 -0.10 16.31 -29.94
N VAL A 631 0.09 15.13 -30.53
CA VAL A 631 0.38 13.90 -29.76
C VAL A 631 1.70 14.00 -29.00
N LYS A 632 2.74 14.60 -29.61
CA LYS A 632 4.01 14.85 -28.90
C LYS A 632 3.85 15.81 -27.74
N GLU A 633 3.01 16.83 -27.89
CA GLU A 633 2.73 17.76 -26.82
C GLU A 633 1.93 17.13 -25.68
N VAL A 634 1.00 16.21 -25.97
CA VAL A 634 0.33 15.41 -24.93
C VAL A 634 1.35 14.64 -24.09
N LEU A 635 2.33 14.01 -24.73
CA LEU A 635 3.38 13.24 -24.04
C LEU A 635 4.34 14.10 -23.21
N ARG A 636 4.46 15.41 -23.51
CA ARG A 636 5.37 16.35 -22.83
C ARG A 636 4.67 17.19 -21.76
N TRP A 637 3.45 17.64 -22.01
CA TRP A 637 2.76 18.65 -21.19
C TRP A 637 2.46 18.18 -19.77
N ARG A 638 2.09 16.91 -19.59
CA ARG A 638 1.93 16.27 -18.27
C ARG A 638 2.53 14.86 -18.35
N PRO A 639 3.85 14.71 -18.19
CA PRO A 639 4.51 13.44 -18.43
C PRO A 639 4.06 12.38 -17.43
N LEU A 640 3.56 11.25 -17.95
CA LEU A 640 3.06 10.16 -17.12
C LEU A 640 4.18 9.47 -16.33
N VAL A 641 5.36 9.30 -16.91
CA VAL A 641 6.47 8.60 -16.23
C VAL A 641 7.25 9.64 -15.44
N LEU A 642 7.38 9.47 -14.12
CA LEU A 642 8.12 10.43 -13.28
C LEU A 642 9.63 10.19 -13.31
N ALA A 643 10.05 8.93 -13.13
CA ALA A 643 11.45 8.55 -13.28
C ALA A 643 11.64 7.06 -13.57
N ALA A 644 12.52 6.75 -14.53
CA ALA A 644 13.03 5.40 -14.74
C ALA A 644 14.35 5.20 -13.97
N THR A 645 14.41 4.20 -13.09
CA THR A 645 15.59 3.94 -12.26
C THR A 645 16.63 3.12 -13.02
N HIS A 646 17.85 3.60 -13.05
CA HIS A 646 19.01 2.91 -13.59
C HIS A 646 20.01 2.63 -12.47
N SER A 647 21.03 1.83 -12.78
CA SER A 647 22.15 1.61 -11.87
C SER A 647 23.47 1.59 -12.65
N VAL A 648 24.51 2.07 -11.99
CA VAL A 648 25.86 2.20 -12.55
C VAL A 648 26.63 0.88 -12.39
N THR A 649 27.27 0.40 -13.44
CA THR A 649 28.00 -0.89 -13.43
C THR A 649 29.42 -0.80 -12.88
N GLN A 650 30.02 0.38 -12.90
CA GLN A 650 31.36 0.69 -12.41
C GLN A 650 31.41 2.13 -11.88
N ASP A 651 32.43 2.47 -11.12
CA ASP A 651 32.62 3.87 -10.73
C ASP A 651 32.91 4.74 -11.96
N ASP A 652 32.48 6.00 -11.92
CA ASP A 652 32.69 6.95 -13.00
C ASP A 652 32.82 8.38 -12.46
N ASP A 653 33.56 9.23 -13.18
CA ASP A 653 33.72 10.66 -12.86
C ASP A 653 32.95 11.49 -13.89
N TYR A 654 32.01 12.30 -13.43
CA TYR A 654 31.16 13.14 -14.27
C TYR A 654 31.02 14.54 -13.69
N ARG A 655 31.43 15.56 -14.47
CA ARG A 655 31.38 16.99 -14.10
C ARG A 655 32.01 17.30 -12.73
N GLY A 656 33.12 16.62 -12.38
CA GLY A 656 33.82 16.80 -11.11
C GLY A 656 33.28 15.99 -9.92
N TYR A 657 32.22 15.21 -10.14
CA TYR A 657 31.64 14.33 -9.12
C TYR A 657 31.99 12.87 -9.39
N ARG A 658 32.20 12.10 -8.32
CA ARG A 658 32.44 10.66 -8.38
C ARG A 658 31.13 9.92 -8.16
N ILE A 659 30.65 9.23 -9.18
CA ILE A 659 29.46 8.39 -9.12
C ILE A 659 29.92 6.94 -8.88
N PRO A 660 29.66 6.36 -7.69
CA PRO A 660 30.16 5.03 -7.37
C PRO A 660 29.38 3.94 -8.10
N ARG A 661 30.03 2.80 -8.32
CA ARG A 661 29.40 1.57 -8.78
C ARG A 661 28.18 1.24 -7.91
N HIS A 662 27.12 0.74 -8.54
CA HIS A 662 25.83 0.42 -7.93
C HIS A 662 25.02 1.63 -7.44
N ALA A 663 25.48 2.87 -7.65
CA ALA A 663 24.63 4.04 -7.46
C ALA A 663 23.35 3.90 -8.30
N VAL A 664 22.24 4.40 -7.76
CA VAL A 664 20.96 4.50 -8.46
C VAL A 664 20.92 5.79 -9.25
N ILE A 665 20.49 5.74 -10.51
CA ILE A 665 20.38 6.92 -11.35
C ILE A 665 18.91 7.13 -11.67
N LEU A 666 18.36 8.26 -11.24
CA LEU A 666 16.98 8.64 -11.43
C LEU A 666 16.91 9.70 -12.51
N SER A 667 16.23 9.40 -13.62
CA SER A 667 15.99 10.37 -14.68
C SER A 667 14.69 11.10 -14.37
N ASN A 668 14.74 12.34 -13.89
CA ASN A 668 13.54 13.14 -13.61
C ASN A 668 12.94 13.62 -14.92
N GLN A 669 11.92 12.91 -15.37
CA GLN A 669 11.27 13.16 -16.64
C GLN A 669 10.46 14.47 -16.61
N TRP A 670 9.81 14.73 -15.48
CA TRP A 670 9.09 15.99 -15.24
C TRP A 670 10.00 17.20 -15.41
N ALA A 671 11.16 17.20 -14.73
CA ALA A 671 12.11 18.31 -14.82
C ALA A 671 12.62 18.55 -16.25
N MET A 672 12.88 17.49 -17.03
CA MET A 672 13.32 17.61 -18.42
C MET A 672 12.23 18.14 -19.36
N ASP A 673 10.98 17.78 -19.12
CA ASP A 673 9.85 18.22 -19.93
C ASP A 673 9.34 19.62 -19.53
N MET A 674 9.66 20.06 -18.31
CA MET A 674 9.40 21.39 -17.76
C MET A 674 10.59 22.36 -17.84
N ASP A 675 11.70 21.94 -18.46
CA ASP A 675 12.90 22.75 -18.58
C ASP A 675 12.65 24.00 -19.44
N ARG A 676 12.66 25.17 -18.81
CA ARG A 676 12.41 26.48 -19.45
C ARG A 676 13.51 26.90 -20.43
N GLU A 677 14.70 26.32 -20.35
CA GLU A 677 15.76 26.56 -21.33
C GLU A 677 15.50 25.83 -22.66
N VAL A 678 14.70 24.76 -22.61
CA VAL A 678 14.40 23.89 -23.75
C VAL A 678 12.99 24.15 -24.29
N TRP A 679 12.06 24.49 -23.42
CA TRP A 679 10.64 24.65 -23.72
C TRP A 679 10.14 26.02 -23.26
N ASP A 680 9.82 26.89 -24.22
CA ASP A 680 9.17 28.18 -23.94
C ASP A 680 7.75 27.97 -23.37
N SER A 681 7.45 28.59 -22.23
CA SER A 681 6.23 28.36 -21.42
C SER A 681 5.85 26.87 -21.32
N PRO A 682 6.63 26.05 -20.58
CA PRO A 682 6.49 24.60 -20.58
C PRO A 682 5.17 24.10 -19.97
N ASP A 683 4.54 24.92 -19.14
CA ASP A 683 3.25 24.65 -18.51
C ASP A 683 2.06 24.80 -19.47
N GLN A 684 2.23 25.50 -20.59
CA GLN A 684 1.22 25.66 -21.63
C GLN A 684 1.26 24.52 -22.64
N PHE A 685 0.08 24.04 -23.04
CA PHE A 685 -0.07 23.07 -24.12
C PHE A 685 0.04 23.78 -25.47
N ARG A 686 1.18 23.66 -26.16
CA ARG A 686 1.42 24.33 -27.45
C ARG A 686 2.03 23.35 -28.46
N PRO A 687 1.22 22.65 -29.28
CA PRO A 687 1.72 21.73 -30.31
C PRO A 687 2.78 22.33 -31.24
N ASP A 688 2.60 23.59 -31.67
CA ASP A 688 3.48 24.27 -32.64
C ASP A 688 4.99 24.21 -32.32
N ARG A 689 5.37 24.07 -31.04
CA ARG A 689 6.78 23.97 -30.64
C ARG A 689 7.50 22.79 -31.29
N TRP A 690 6.78 21.73 -31.65
CA TRP A 690 7.32 20.53 -32.28
C TRP A 690 7.54 20.69 -33.78
N MET A 691 6.96 21.71 -34.41
CA MET A 691 7.07 21.93 -35.86
C MET A 691 8.50 22.23 -36.31
N SER A 692 9.32 22.81 -35.41
CA SER A 692 10.73 23.12 -35.68
C SER A 692 11.64 21.88 -35.68
N ASP A 693 11.30 20.85 -34.92
CA ASP A 693 12.07 19.61 -34.81
C ASP A 693 11.16 18.40 -34.61
N MET A 694 10.48 18.01 -35.69
CA MET A 694 9.61 16.83 -35.69
C MET A 694 10.40 15.52 -35.50
N LYS A 695 11.72 15.50 -35.70
CA LYS A 695 12.53 14.28 -35.51
C LYS A 695 12.79 13.99 -34.04
N ARG A 696 12.64 14.97 -33.16
CA ARG A 696 12.81 14.80 -31.72
C ARG A 696 11.75 13.86 -31.15
N MET A 697 12.19 12.77 -30.55
CA MET A 697 11.33 11.88 -29.78
C MET A 697 11.00 12.48 -28.40
N PRO A 698 9.72 12.39 -27.95
CA PRO A 698 9.33 12.73 -26.59
C PRO A 698 10.18 11.99 -25.56
N SER A 699 10.57 12.67 -24.47
CA SER A 699 11.37 12.03 -23.43
C SER A 699 10.60 11.00 -22.62
N ALA A 700 9.27 10.93 -22.76
CA ALA A 700 8.40 9.85 -22.27
C ALA A 700 8.90 8.43 -22.65
N PHE A 701 9.65 8.28 -23.75
CA PHE A 701 10.23 7.00 -24.17
C PHE A 701 11.64 6.72 -23.62
N GLY A 702 12.20 7.62 -22.81
CA GLY A 702 13.55 7.52 -22.27
C GLY A 702 14.66 7.76 -23.28
N LEU A 703 15.90 7.44 -22.90
CA LEU A 703 17.11 7.69 -23.68
C LEU A 703 18.10 6.50 -23.59
N GLY A 704 19.00 6.41 -24.56
CA GLY A 704 20.11 5.44 -24.53
C GLY A 704 19.68 3.99 -24.81
N GLN A 705 20.44 3.03 -24.27
CA GLN A 705 20.23 1.59 -24.54
C GLN A 705 18.98 1.02 -23.86
N ARG A 706 18.35 1.78 -22.95
CA ARG A 706 17.12 1.42 -22.22
C ARG A 706 15.90 2.22 -22.68
N MET A 707 15.99 2.84 -23.86
CA MET A 707 14.84 3.45 -24.53
C MET A 707 13.70 2.44 -24.68
N CYS A 708 12.47 2.92 -24.58
CA CYS A 708 11.27 2.09 -24.63
C CYS A 708 11.26 1.21 -25.89
N ALA A 709 11.23 -0.12 -25.70
CA ALA A 709 11.18 -1.07 -26.80
C ALA A 709 9.94 -0.88 -27.67
N GLY A 710 8.81 -0.51 -27.06
CA GLY A 710 7.53 -0.31 -27.74
C GLY A 710 7.32 1.09 -28.33
N GLN A 711 8.32 1.98 -28.36
CA GLN A 711 8.12 3.39 -28.73
C GLN A 711 7.46 3.60 -30.10
N TYR A 712 7.78 2.77 -31.10
CA TYR A 712 7.23 2.91 -32.45
C TYR A 712 5.77 2.48 -32.49
N MET A 713 5.45 1.33 -31.87
CA MET A 713 4.07 0.84 -31.77
C MET A 713 3.22 1.79 -30.94
N ALA A 714 3.72 2.27 -29.81
CA ALA A 714 3.04 3.24 -28.97
C ALA A 714 2.75 4.55 -29.72
N MET A 715 3.73 5.07 -30.46
CA MET A 715 3.56 6.31 -31.22
C MET A 715 2.53 6.14 -32.34
N GLU A 716 2.58 5.06 -33.13
CA GLU A 716 1.57 4.80 -34.16
C GLU A 716 0.17 4.58 -33.55
N SER A 717 0.05 3.83 -32.45
CA SER A 717 -1.21 3.65 -31.70
C SER A 717 -1.81 4.98 -31.26
N LEU A 718 -1.00 5.87 -30.69
CA LEU A 718 -1.45 7.19 -30.23
C LEU A 718 -1.83 8.08 -31.42
N LEU A 719 -1.05 8.07 -32.49
CA LEU A 719 -1.31 8.87 -33.69
C LEU A 719 -2.60 8.45 -34.39
N ILE A 720 -2.84 7.15 -34.61
CA ILE A 720 -4.07 6.69 -35.28
C ILE A 720 -5.31 6.96 -34.44
N MET A 721 -5.21 6.77 -33.12
CA MET A 721 -6.31 7.07 -32.20
C MET A 721 -6.59 8.57 -32.15
N ALA A 722 -5.57 9.40 -31.98
CA ALA A 722 -5.72 10.86 -31.94
C ALA A 722 -6.26 11.40 -33.27
N SER A 723 -5.71 10.99 -34.41
CA SER A 723 -6.15 11.46 -35.73
C SER A 723 -7.62 11.12 -35.98
N ARG A 724 -8.03 9.89 -35.65
CA ARG A 724 -9.42 9.45 -35.85
C ARG A 724 -10.40 10.11 -34.87
N MET A 725 -10.00 10.28 -33.62
CA MET A 725 -10.83 10.96 -32.62
C MET A 725 -10.99 12.44 -32.95
N LEU A 726 -9.91 13.16 -33.29
CA LEU A 726 -9.97 14.56 -33.70
C LEU A 726 -10.81 14.71 -34.97
N TRP A 727 -10.67 13.79 -35.93
CA TRP A 727 -11.46 13.80 -37.15
C TRP A 727 -12.95 13.57 -36.87
N ALA A 728 -13.29 12.64 -35.97
CA ALA A 728 -14.66 12.19 -35.73
C ALA A 728 -15.45 13.04 -34.74
N PHE A 729 -14.81 13.55 -33.69
CA PHE A 729 -15.51 14.03 -32.48
C PHE A 729 -15.19 15.48 -32.09
N THR A 730 -16.15 16.12 -31.41
CA THR A 730 -15.96 17.31 -30.57
C THR A 730 -15.75 16.88 -29.10
N PHE A 731 -14.99 17.68 -28.36
CA PHE A 731 -14.64 17.42 -26.97
C PHE A 731 -15.07 18.60 -26.10
N GLU A 732 -15.95 18.35 -25.13
CA GLU A 732 -16.51 19.38 -24.26
C GLU A 732 -16.43 18.96 -22.79
N HIS A 733 -16.55 19.95 -21.91
CA HIS A 733 -16.80 19.69 -20.49
C HIS A 733 -18.13 18.94 -20.30
N ALA A 734 -18.15 18.00 -19.35
CA ALA A 734 -19.40 17.35 -18.94
C ALA A 734 -20.30 18.32 -18.14
N TRP A 735 -21.60 18.01 -18.08
CA TRP A 735 -22.59 18.80 -17.35
C TRP A 735 -23.39 17.91 -16.40
N GLU A 736 -23.63 18.38 -15.17
CA GLU A 736 -24.44 17.68 -14.17
C GLU A 736 -25.35 18.67 -13.45
N GLY A 737 -26.66 18.41 -13.44
CA GLY A 737 -27.65 19.32 -12.84
C GLY A 737 -27.63 20.74 -13.41
N GLY A 738 -27.31 20.90 -14.70
CA GLY A 738 -27.19 22.21 -15.36
C GLY A 738 -25.90 22.98 -15.06
N LYS A 739 -24.96 22.39 -14.31
CA LYS A 739 -23.64 22.98 -14.04
C LYS A 739 -22.54 22.28 -14.83
N ARG A 740 -21.64 23.07 -15.39
CA ARG A 740 -20.42 22.59 -16.05
C ARG A 740 -19.48 21.95 -15.02
N ILE A 741 -18.99 20.75 -15.31
CA ILE A 741 -17.96 20.07 -14.52
C ILE A 741 -16.61 20.52 -15.07
N GLU A 742 -15.91 21.35 -14.30
CA GLU A 742 -14.55 21.76 -14.65
C GLU A 742 -13.56 20.60 -14.52
N ILE A 743 -12.66 20.50 -15.50
CA ILE A 743 -11.56 19.54 -15.48
C ILE A 743 -10.34 20.27 -14.92
N ASP A 744 -9.84 19.82 -13.78
CA ASP A 744 -8.61 20.34 -13.20
C ASP A 744 -7.38 19.73 -13.89
N SER A 745 -6.61 20.56 -14.60
CA SER A 745 -5.37 20.18 -15.30
C SER A 745 -4.21 19.76 -14.38
N TRP A 746 -4.43 19.76 -13.07
CA TRP A 746 -3.48 19.34 -12.02
C TRP A 746 -4.06 18.27 -11.09
N ALA A 747 -5.27 17.78 -11.36
CA ALA A 747 -5.86 16.67 -10.63
C ALA A 747 -5.25 15.34 -11.07
N PHE A 748 -4.05 15.04 -10.56
CA PHE A 748 -3.36 13.76 -10.76
C PHE A 748 -3.25 12.99 -9.45
N HIS A 749 -3.07 11.68 -9.55
CA HIS A 749 -2.61 10.84 -8.45
C HIS A 749 -1.41 10.02 -8.90
N GLU A 750 -0.57 9.68 -7.93
CA GLU A 750 0.62 8.89 -8.18
C GLU A 750 0.29 7.41 -8.06
N GLU A 751 0.47 6.69 -9.15
CA GLU A 751 0.44 5.24 -9.18
C GLU A 751 1.86 4.73 -9.34
N SER A 752 2.54 4.49 -8.22
CA SER A 752 3.92 4.01 -8.20
C SER A 752 4.92 4.99 -8.83
N LEU A 753 5.37 4.73 -10.07
CA LEU A 753 6.29 5.59 -10.82
C LEU A 753 5.56 6.45 -11.87
N PHE A 754 4.23 6.38 -11.89
CA PHE A 754 3.40 7.05 -12.86
C PHE A 754 2.57 8.17 -12.22
N LEU A 755 2.43 9.27 -12.94
CA LEU A 755 1.54 10.38 -12.63
C LEU A 755 0.33 10.29 -13.57
N VAL A 756 -0.81 9.82 -13.05
CA VAL A 756 -2.00 9.53 -13.87
C VAL A 756 -3.09 10.56 -13.55
N PRO A 757 -3.82 11.10 -14.55
CA PRO A 757 -4.96 11.97 -14.29
C PRO A 757 -6.02 11.25 -13.43
N LYS A 758 -6.59 11.94 -12.43
CA LYS A 758 -7.72 11.42 -11.65
C LYS A 758 -8.97 11.25 -12.51
N PRO A 759 -9.92 10.37 -12.14
CA PRO A 759 -11.24 10.25 -12.79
C PRO A 759 -11.89 11.61 -13.03
N TYR A 760 -12.16 11.92 -14.29
CA TYR A 760 -12.92 13.09 -14.73
C TYR A 760 -13.90 12.65 -15.82
N ARG A 761 -14.90 13.49 -16.10
CA ARG A 761 -15.89 13.26 -17.17
C ARG A 761 -15.70 14.30 -18.25
N ALA A 762 -15.73 13.85 -19.50
CA ALA A 762 -15.74 14.69 -20.69
C ALA A 762 -16.89 14.22 -21.59
N ARG A 763 -17.45 15.14 -22.37
CA ARG A 763 -18.47 14.84 -23.36
C ARG A 763 -17.79 14.72 -24.73
N ILE A 764 -17.94 13.57 -25.37
CA ILE A 764 -17.38 13.26 -26.69
C ILE A 764 -18.55 13.02 -27.63
N GLN A 765 -18.67 13.81 -28.69
CA GLN A 765 -19.81 13.72 -29.63
C GLN A 765 -19.35 13.77 -31.07
N PRO A 766 -20.02 13.09 -32.01
CA PRO A 766 -19.70 13.24 -33.43
C PRO A 766 -19.74 14.71 -33.86
N ARG A 767 -18.74 15.17 -34.62
CA ARG A 767 -18.70 16.54 -35.16
C ARG A 767 -19.91 16.86 -36.02
N ASP A 768 -20.35 15.87 -36.81
CA ASP A 768 -21.50 15.96 -37.69
C ASP A 768 -22.07 14.57 -38.02
N GLN A 769 -23.25 14.55 -38.63
CA GLN A 769 -23.96 13.33 -39.01
C GLN A 769 -23.27 12.55 -40.14
N HIS A 770 -22.51 13.22 -41.00
CA HIS A 770 -21.83 12.57 -42.12
C HIS A 770 -20.69 11.70 -41.62
N ARG A 771 -19.84 12.23 -40.74
CA ARG A 771 -18.74 11.48 -40.11
C ARG A 771 -19.26 10.32 -39.25
N LEU A 772 -20.38 10.52 -38.55
CA LEU A 772 -21.07 9.43 -37.85
C LEU A 772 -21.43 8.28 -38.81
N HIS A 773 -22.03 8.61 -39.95
CA HIS A 773 -22.39 7.62 -40.97
C HIS A 773 -21.17 6.91 -41.55
N VAL A 774 -20.07 7.62 -41.81
CA VAL A 774 -18.81 7.03 -42.29
C VAL A 774 -18.25 6.02 -41.28
N ILE A 775 -18.25 6.34 -39.98
CA ILE A 775 -17.79 5.40 -38.93
C ILE A 775 -18.66 4.13 -38.93
N GLN A 776 -19.98 4.30 -38.91
CA GLN A 776 -20.92 3.17 -38.86
C GLN A 776 -20.83 2.31 -40.12
N SER A 777 -20.75 2.93 -41.29
CA SER A 777 -20.60 2.23 -42.57
C SER A 777 -19.28 1.46 -42.63
N ALA A 778 -18.17 2.12 -42.30
CA ALA A 778 -16.86 1.48 -42.25
C ALA A 778 -16.85 0.28 -41.28
N TRP A 779 -17.46 0.42 -40.10
CA TRP A 779 -17.55 -0.67 -39.14
C TRP A 779 -18.43 -1.83 -39.63
N GLN A 780 -19.52 -1.56 -40.33
CA GLN A 780 -20.39 -2.59 -40.91
C GLN A 780 -19.65 -3.41 -41.96
N THR A 781 -18.88 -2.76 -42.83
CA THR A 781 -18.14 -3.38 -43.94
C THR A 781 -16.78 -3.95 -43.56
N ALA A 782 -16.24 -3.61 -42.39
CA ALA A 782 -14.92 -4.07 -41.97
C ALA A 782 -14.88 -5.60 -41.82
N GLU A 783 -13.85 -6.22 -42.42
CA GLU A 783 -13.52 -7.61 -42.16
C GLU A 783 -13.05 -7.75 -40.70
N ARG A 784 -13.64 -8.70 -39.98
CA ARG A 784 -13.39 -8.89 -38.53
C ARG A 784 -12.53 -10.12 -38.27
N ASP A 785 -12.42 -11.03 -39.24
CA ASP A 785 -11.43 -12.10 -39.19
C ASP A 785 -10.03 -11.52 -39.41
N ILE A 786 -9.19 -11.60 -38.37
CA ILE A 786 -7.82 -11.10 -38.42
C ILE A 786 -6.82 -12.11 -38.97
N ASN A 787 -7.22 -13.36 -39.22
CA ASN A 787 -6.29 -14.39 -39.68
C ASN A 787 -5.58 -14.00 -40.99
N PRO A 788 -6.28 -13.55 -42.06
CA PRO A 788 -5.61 -13.15 -43.30
C PRO A 788 -4.66 -11.97 -43.10
N LEU A 789 -5.05 -11.02 -42.24
CA LEU A 789 -4.27 -9.84 -41.92
C LEU A 789 -2.99 -10.20 -41.15
N LEU A 790 -3.08 -11.11 -40.18
CA LEU A 790 -1.94 -11.61 -39.44
C LEU A 790 -0.99 -12.39 -40.36
N ASP A 791 -1.50 -13.21 -41.28
CA ASP A 791 -0.66 -13.95 -42.23
C ASP A 791 0.08 -13.02 -43.20
N GLN A 792 -0.59 -11.96 -43.67
CA GLN A 792 0.07 -10.91 -44.45
C GLN A 792 1.22 -10.27 -43.64
N ILE A 793 0.97 -9.89 -42.39
CA ILE A 793 2.00 -9.35 -41.49
C ILE A 793 3.19 -10.32 -41.37
N GLY A 794 2.90 -11.61 -41.19
CA GLY A 794 3.93 -12.63 -41.06
C GLY A 794 4.81 -12.77 -42.31
N GLN A 795 4.18 -12.76 -43.50
CA GLN A 795 4.89 -12.82 -44.78
C GLN A 795 5.76 -11.59 -45.02
N GLU A 796 5.25 -10.39 -44.73
CA GLU A 796 5.98 -9.13 -44.91
C GLU A 796 7.19 -9.03 -43.97
N ILE A 797 7.03 -9.42 -42.69
CA ILE A 797 8.13 -9.47 -41.72
C ILE A 797 9.18 -10.52 -42.12
N HIS A 798 8.75 -11.67 -42.63
CA HIS A 798 9.68 -12.71 -43.08
C HIS A 798 10.50 -12.24 -44.29
N THR A 799 9.85 -11.61 -45.27
CA THR A 799 10.49 -11.07 -46.49
C THR A 799 11.46 -9.94 -46.16
N ALA A 800 11.14 -9.08 -45.19
CA ALA A 800 12.04 -8.00 -44.76
C ALA A 800 13.26 -8.49 -43.95
N SER A 801 13.23 -9.74 -43.46
CA SER A 801 14.30 -10.35 -42.66
C SER A 801 15.20 -11.30 -43.45
N ALA A 802 14.77 -11.70 -44.66
CA ALA A 802 15.52 -12.50 -45.62
C ALA A 802 16.38 -11.59 -46.50
#